data_AF-A0A9R0IHG1-F1
#
_entry.id   AF-A0A9R0IHG1-F1
#
_cell.length_a   1.000
_cell.length_b   1.000
_cell.length_c   1.000
_cell.angle_alpha   90.00
_cell.angle_beta   90.00
_cell.angle_gamma   90.00
#
_symmetry.space_group_name_H-M   'P 1'
#
loop_
_entity.id
_entity.type
_entity.pdbx_description
1 polymer ?
#
loop_
_entity_poly.entity_id
_entity_poly.type
_entity_poly.pdbx_seq_one_letter_code
_entity_poly.pdbx_strand_id
1 'polypeptide(L)'
;MKFYPFSAGVLSHLLSASDGTVLNVPFEVSDQEREIILCEKSSFILGRSGTGKTTVLVMKLFQKEQQHHIASEGFNVHDALMRGSPSNEPGRIGTSLCQLFVTVNPKLCFAVKQHINNLRRFVHGGNSGEAYISSDVNEMDEYEFKDVPDSLEEIPSHVYPLVITFNMFLLMLDRTLGLSYFDRFPDIRKIYSLETASSRLVAQAVRRKEVTYDKFRTSYWPHFNLQLTRNLDPSRLFTEINSCIKGSLHSRESDDIKLSLASYLQLSKRRVSNFSEDEREMIYKIFEDYEKMKVVRGEYDLADLVNDLHHRFKCEKYEGEFMDFVYIDEVQDLTMKQLGLFKYICSNVEEGFVFAGDTAQTIARGIDFRFEDIRCLFYTEFLHGEERKKDKGLISATSHLSQNFRTHAGVVNLAQSVIDLIYHFFPNSIDPLNPETSLLCGELPILMDCATREDAIIKIFQGKGSHGDNSISFGAEQVIMVRDDYARDKLANKIGRQALVLTIFDCKGLEFEDVLLYNFFGSSPLKEQWRLIYEYMNEKLCLLDPETFPSFTNAKHDVLCYELKQLYVAITRTRQRLWICEDRDGFLSPMADYWQKLNLVQVEILDDSFVQAMQVASSLEDWKWRGMKMLEVRNYKAATQCFERARDFYWEKFARASDLKETANNWRGLRLDKSLEMLREAAEIFESIKNIKKAIECYIDAEDYQKAGELYQVESDLKRAGECFTLAGCYKLAAEVYAEGYYLCDCLYACSEGKLFDLGLRYIRSWKQQKSLSCKPTQKRIDLNASEQEFLRSCALASFKQQNKPAMMKYVKDFSSLESMRTFLEKLGCFGELSELELENGNLLEAAKSARQMGNIFLEADILGKAGNCDDASQLYLASVFAGSLWADGKGWPLKEFPLKKDLLSKAKAYACNCSRHFNEVICENMKFLSSAKFDLRELERQLALSLRKKNLRGQILSARRILDRLLANDVLMHKSGINRSISSLNMTTTKKLIRHWDFWKQEIETIFKCLDSLKDKRSCDFPEHERFCLEYLGGENGLSVWMLIIFCSIQMLNG
;
A
#
# COMPACT_ATOMS: atom_id res chain seq x y z
N MET A 1 -9.11 -35.00 -13.43
CA MET A 1 -7.84 -35.75 -13.39
C MET A 1 -7.83 -36.72 -14.56
N LYS A 2 -6.65 -37.10 -15.07
CA LYS A 2 -6.48 -38.07 -16.15
C LYS A 2 -6.89 -39.47 -15.67
N PHE A 3 -7.54 -40.26 -16.52
CA PHE A 3 -7.87 -41.65 -16.24
C PHE A 3 -6.78 -42.55 -16.83
N TYR A 4 -6.24 -43.48 -16.02
CA TYR A 4 -5.18 -44.39 -16.42
C TYR A 4 -5.55 -45.85 -16.11
N PRO A 5 -5.10 -46.82 -16.94
CA PRO A 5 -5.00 -48.21 -16.53
C PRO A 5 -3.92 -48.35 -15.44
N PHE A 6 -4.18 -49.16 -14.40
CA PHE A 6 -3.24 -49.33 -13.29
C PHE A 6 -1.99 -50.12 -13.70
N SER A 7 -0.79 -49.55 -13.51
CA SER A 7 0.47 -50.29 -13.68
C SER A 7 0.78 -51.16 -12.45
N ALA A 8 1.66 -52.16 -12.61
CA ALA A 8 2.00 -53.10 -11.54
C ALA A 8 2.60 -52.42 -10.28
N GLY A 9 3.36 -51.34 -10.45
CA GLY A 9 3.94 -50.56 -9.35
C GLY A 9 2.90 -49.75 -8.56
N VAL A 10 1.87 -49.26 -9.25
CA VAL A 10 0.72 -48.59 -8.63
C VAL A 10 -0.12 -49.58 -7.83
N LEU A 11 -0.34 -50.76 -8.41
CA LEU A 11 -1.07 -51.86 -7.76
C LEU A 11 -0.37 -52.34 -6.48
N SER A 12 0.96 -52.49 -6.49
CA SER A 12 1.72 -52.89 -5.29
C SER A 12 1.62 -51.88 -4.14
N HIS A 13 1.51 -50.58 -4.45
CA HIS A 13 1.38 -49.53 -3.44
C HIS A 13 -0.04 -49.41 -2.89
N LEU A 14 -1.07 -49.50 -3.76
CA LEU A 14 -2.47 -49.55 -3.33
C LEU A 14 -2.74 -50.74 -2.38
N LEU A 15 -2.04 -51.86 -2.58
CA LEU A 15 -2.11 -53.03 -1.71
C LEU A 15 -1.37 -52.86 -0.37
N SER A 16 -0.52 -51.85 -0.22
CA SER A 16 0.29 -51.61 0.99
C SER A 16 -0.30 -50.59 1.98
N ALA A 17 -1.27 -49.79 1.53
CA ALA A 17 -1.89 -48.76 2.36
C ALA A 17 -3.12 -49.32 3.10
N SER A 18 -3.07 -49.32 4.42
CA SER A 18 -4.03 -49.99 5.30
C SER A 18 -4.87 -49.03 6.16
N ASP A 19 -4.82 -47.73 5.90
CA ASP A 19 -5.42 -46.68 6.76
C ASP A 19 -6.67 -46.00 6.17
N GLY A 20 -7.17 -46.43 5.01
CA GLY A 20 -8.39 -45.88 4.41
C GLY A 20 -8.26 -44.45 3.89
N THR A 21 -7.02 -43.92 3.76
CA THR A 21 -6.77 -42.63 3.11
C THR A 21 -6.81 -42.77 1.58
N VAL A 22 -7.37 -41.77 0.88
CA VAL A 22 -7.42 -41.75 -0.59
C VAL A 22 -5.99 -41.58 -1.12
N LEU A 23 -5.38 -42.65 -1.64
CA LEU A 23 -4.07 -42.56 -2.30
C LEU A 23 -4.20 -41.89 -3.67
N ASN A 24 -3.61 -40.70 -3.81
CA ASN A 24 -3.33 -40.11 -5.10
C ASN A 24 -2.04 -40.74 -5.67
N VAL A 25 -2.22 -41.67 -6.60
CA VAL A 25 -1.12 -42.32 -7.31
C VAL A 25 -0.43 -41.33 -8.27
N PRO A 26 0.91 -41.32 -8.40
CA PRO A 26 1.59 -40.54 -9.43
C PRO A 26 1.13 -40.96 -10.85
N PHE A 27 0.86 -39.96 -11.70
CA PHE A 27 0.36 -40.17 -13.06
C PHE A 27 1.41 -40.85 -13.96
N GLU A 28 0.98 -41.80 -14.79
CA GLU A 28 1.84 -42.37 -15.82
C GLU A 28 2.00 -41.37 -16.98
N VAL A 29 3.22 -40.97 -17.30
CA VAL A 29 3.49 -40.05 -18.41
C VAL A 29 3.57 -40.84 -19.72
N SER A 30 2.90 -40.35 -20.76
CA SER A 30 3.05 -40.94 -22.10
C SER A 30 4.49 -40.78 -22.62
N ASP A 31 4.88 -41.56 -23.64
CA ASP A 31 6.22 -41.44 -24.25
C ASP A 31 6.49 -40.01 -24.76
N GLN A 32 5.47 -39.37 -25.35
CA GLN A 32 5.55 -37.97 -25.78
C GLN A 32 5.78 -37.01 -24.61
N GLU A 33 5.03 -37.17 -23.52
CA GLU A 33 5.21 -36.35 -22.32
C GLU A 33 6.59 -36.57 -21.68
N ARG A 34 7.06 -37.82 -21.66
CA ARG A 34 8.37 -38.20 -21.11
C ARG A 34 9.53 -37.58 -21.90
N GLU A 35 9.46 -37.55 -23.23
CA GLU A 35 10.47 -36.90 -24.07
C GLU A 35 10.61 -35.40 -23.74
N ILE A 36 9.47 -34.72 -23.52
CA ILE A 36 9.45 -33.30 -23.16
C ILE A 36 10.00 -33.05 -21.76
N ILE A 37 9.63 -33.91 -20.80
CA ILE A 37 10.12 -33.85 -19.42
C ILE A 37 11.65 -33.99 -19.39
N LEU A 38 12.20 -34.95 -20.16
CA LEU A 38 13.63 -35.22 -20.24
C LEU A 38 14.43 -34.19 -21.05
N CYS A 39 13.77 -33.30 -21.79
CA CYS A 39 14.45 -32.27 -22.56
C CYS A 39 15.20 -31.30 -21.63
N GLU A 40 16.51 -31.19 -21.77
CA GLU A 40 17.34 -30.34 -20.90
C GLU A 40 17.19 -28.85 -21.22
N LYS A 41 16.94 -28.52 -22.49
CA LYS A 41 16.82 -27.13 -22.95
C LYS A 41 15.49 -26.49 -22.59
N SER A 42 15.48 -25.16 -22.60
CA SER A 42 14.27 -24.35 -22.55
C SER A 42 13.26 -24.85 -23.59
N SER A 43 12.03 -25.10 -23.15
CA SER A 43 11.05 -25.92 -23.85
C SER A 43 9.77 -25.14 -24.18
N PHE A 44 9.22 -25.42 -25.37
CA PHE A 44 8.03 -24.78 -25.92
C PHE A 44 6.95 -25.85 -26.14
N ILE A 45 5.97 -25.91 -25.25
CA ILE A 45 4.97 -27.00 -25.20
C ILE A 45 3.64 -26.49 -25.72
N LEU A 46 3.24 -26.97 -26.89
CA LEU A 46 1.96 -26.65 -27.50
C LEU A 46 1.04 -27.87 -27.42
N GLY A 47 -0.14 -27.69 -26.84
CA GLY A 47 -1.12 -28.77 -26.70
C GLY A 47 -2.53 -28.24 -26.51
N ARG A 48 -3.52 -29.01 -26.96
CA ARG A 48 -4.92 -28.64 -26.85
C ARG A 48 -5.50 -28.87 -25.44
N SER A 49 -6.77 -28.50 -25.23
CA SER A 49 -7.48 -28.70 -23.97
C SER A 49 -7.49 -30.18 -23.55
N GLY A 50 -6.89 -30.50 -22.41
CA GLY A 50 -6.92 -31.86 -21.86
C GLY A 50 -5.75 -32.77 -22.31
N THR A 51 -4.75 -32.25 -23.02
CA THR A 51 -3.60 -33.05 -23.50
C THR A 51 -2.44 -33.23 -22.51
N GLY A 52 -2.55 -32.71 -21.28
CA GLY A 52 -1.57 -32.95 -20.21
C GLY A 52 -0.47 -31.90 -20.02
N LYS A 53 -0.57 -30.71 -20.62
CA LYS A 53 0.40 -29.60 -20.49
C LYS A 53 0.89 -29.34 -19.05
N THR A 54 -0.03 -29.04 -18.13
CA THR A 54 0.30 -28.80 -16.70
C THR A 54 0.99 -30.00 -16.06
N THR A 55 0.60 -31.23 -16.42
CA THR A 55 1.24 -32.45 -15.90
C THR A 55 2.72 -32.50 -16.31
N VAL A 56 3.03 -32.17 -17.57
CA VAL A 56 4.42 -32.11 -18.06
C VAL A 56 5.24 -31.07 -17.29
N LEU A 57 4.71 -29.86 -17.10
CA LEU A 57 5.38 -28.79 -16.33
C LEU A 57 5.71 -29.23 -14.90
N VAL A 58 4.72 -29.79 -14.18
CA VAL A 58 4.92 -30.22 -12.77
C VAL A 58 5.88 -31.39 -12.66
N MET A 59 5.80 -32.37 -13.57
CA MET A 59 6.72 -33.52 -13.56
C MET A 59 8.16 -33.10 -13.88
N LYS A 60 8.35 -32.13 -14.79
CA LYS A 60 9.68 -31.58 -15.11
C LYS A 60 10.25 -30.80 -13.93
N LEU A 61 9.44 -29.97 -13.26
CA LEU A 61 9.80 -29.27 -12.02
C LEU A 61 10.27 -30.25 -10.95
N PHE A 62 9.47 -31.29 -10.71
CA PHE A 62 9.79 -32.30 -9.70
C PHE A 62 11.04 -33.11 -10.06
N GLN A 63 11.27 -33.40 -11.34
CA GLN A 63 12.48 -34.07 -11.79
C GLN A 63 13.74 -33.23 -11.52
N LYS A 64 13.71 -31.92 -11.81
CA LYS A 64 14.83 -31.01 -11.53
C LYS A 64 15.12 -30.91 -10.04
N GLU A 65 14.07 -30.90 -9.21
CA GLU A 65 14.18 -30.97 -7.75
C GLU A 65 14.90 -32.26 -7.30
N GLN A 66 14.48 -33.43 -7.81
CA GLN A 66 15.15 -34.70 -7.49
C GLN A 66 16.61 -34.72 -7.95
N GLN A 67 16.91 -34.24 -9.15
CA GLN A 67 18.27 -34.18 -9.67
C GLN A 67 19.16 -33.31 -8.79
N HIS A 68 18.65 -32.17 -8.31
CA HIS A 68 19.36 -31.30 -7.39
C HIS A 68 19.64 -31.99 -6.05
N HIS A 69 18.65 -32.65 -5.45
CA HIS A 69 18.85 -33.41 -4.20
C HIS A 69 19.89 -34.52 -4.35
N ILE A 70 19.86 -35.28 -5.44
CA ILE A 70 20.85 -36.34 -5.73
C ILE A 70 22.25 -35.73 -5.90
N ALA A 71 22.36 -34.58 -6.56
CA ALA A 71 23.62 -33.89 -6.77
C ALA A 71 24.18 -33.28 -5.47
N SER A 72 23.33 -32.79 -4.55
CA SER A 72 23.74 -32.18 -3.29
C SER A 72 24.08 -33.19 -2.19
N GLU A 73 23.40 -34.34 -2.15
CA GLU A 73 23.50 -35.33 -1.07
C GLU A 73 24.26 -36.62 -1.47
N GLY A 74 24.52 -36.84 -2.76
CA GLY A 74 25.19 -38.04 -3.29
C GLY A 74 24.26 -39.26 -3.41
N PHE A 75 24.71 -40.28 -4.16
CA PHE A 75 23.94 -41.49 -4.55
C PHE A 75 23.54 -42.46 -3.41
N ASN A 76 23.56 -42.05 -2.14
CA ASN A 76 23.14 -42.91 -1.01
C ASN A 76 21.64 -42.77 -0.70
N VAL A 77 20.82 -42.95 -1.73
CA VAL A 77 19.35 -42.99 -1.59
C VAL A 77 18.91 -44.15 -0.69
N HIS A 78 19.72 -45.19 -0.50
CA HIS A 78 19.32 -46.35 0.31
C HIS A 78 19.73 -46.29 1.80
N ASP A 79 20.77 -45.53 2.17
CA ASP A 79 21.32 -45.53 3.55
C ASP A 79 21.05 -44.22 4.33
N ALA A 80 20.80 -43.10 3.63
CA ALA A 80 20.44 -41.83 4.29
C ALA A 80 18.96 -41.82 4.77
N LEU A 81 18.08 -42.58 4.11
CA LEU A 81 16.64 -42.65 4.41
C LEU A 81 16.29 -43.38 5.73
N MET A 82 17.25 -44.08 6.36
CA MET A 82 16.99 -44.89 7.57
C MET A 82 17.46 -44.24 8.89
N ARG A 83 18.24 -43.15 8.86
CA ARG A 83 18.60 -42.41 10.08
C ARG A 83 17.85 -41.09 10.13
N GLY A 84 16.66 -41.14 10.72
CA GLY A 84 15.96 -39.95 11.20
C GLY A 84 16.81 -39.22 12.25
N SER A 85 17.56 -38.21 11.84
CA SER A 85 18.19 -37.23 12.71
C SER A 85 18.46 -35.96 11.90
N PRO A 86 17.87 -34.80 12.26
CA PRO A 86 18.32 -33.53 11.72
C PRO A 86 19.64 -33.20 12.42
N SER A 87 20.78 -33.49 11.77
CA SER A 87 22.06 -32.97 12.25
C SER A 87 22.08 -31.46 12.01
N ASN A 88 21.73 -30.70 13.05
CA ASN A 88 22.04 -29.28 13.17
C ASN A 88 23.57 -29.09 13.27
N GLU A 89 24.29 -29.34 12.18
CA GLU A 89 25.64 -28.79 12.01
C GLU A 89 25.54 -27.48 11.20
N PRO A 90 25.81 -26.32 11.82
CA PRO A 90 25.83 -25.05 11.13
C PRO A 90 27.15 -24.94 10.34
N GLY A 91 27.17 -25.40 9.09
CA GLY A 91 28.41 -25.38 8.31
C GLY A 91 28.34 -25.68 6.81
N ARG A 92 27.22 -26.13 6.25
CA ARG A 92 27.06 -26.27 4.79
C ARG A 92 25.82 -25.51 4.33
N ILE A 93 26.02 -24.28 3.86
CA ILE A 93 25.04 -23.56 3.04
C ILE A 93 25.00 -24.31 1.70
N GLY A 94 24.13 -25.32 1.58
CA GLY A 94 23.76 -25.86 0.28
C GLY A 94 22.90 -24.81 -0.43
N THR A 95 23.35 -24.36 -1.61
CA THR A 95 22.57 -23.47 -2.48
C THR A 95 21.24 -24.14 -2.79
N SER A 96 20.14 -23.57 -2.31
CA SER A 96 18.79 -24.13 -2.53
C SER A 96 18.37 -23.90 -3.98
N LEU A 97 17.71 -24.89 -4.59
CA LEU A 97 17.21 -24.79 -5.97
C LEU A 97 16.00 -23.84 -6.04
N CYS A 98 16.15 -22.68 -6.67
CA CYS A 98 15.13 -21.67 -6.81
C CYS A 98 14.28 -21.92 -8.06
N GLN A 99 13.14 -22.61 -7.90
CA GLN A 99 12.20 -22.87 -9.00
C GLN A 99 10.92 -22.04 -8.86
N LEU A 100 10.43 -21.48 -9.96
CA LEU A 100 9.21 -20.69 -10.04
C LEU A 100 8.19 -21.33 -11.00
N PHE A 101 6.97 -21.59 -10.54
CA PHE A 101 5.82 -21.98 -11.35
C PHE A 101 4.78 -20.87 -11.35
N VAL A 102 4.41 -20.38 -12.53
CA VAL A 102 3.41 -19.33 -12.70
C VAL A 102 2.24 -19.80 -13.56
N THR A 103 1.03 -19.49 -13.10
CA THR A 103 -0.20 -19.66 -13.87
C THR A 103 -1.11 -18.46 -13.66
N VAL A 104 -1.95 -18.15 -14.65
CA VAL A 104 -3.00 -17.13 -14.50
C VAL A 104 -4.14 -17.62 -13.60
N ASN A 105 -4.35 -18.94 -13.51
CA ASN A 105 -5.49 -19.54 -12.82
C ASN A 105 -5.18 -19.86 -11.34
N PRO A 106 -5.83 -19.20 -10.35
CA PRO A 106 -5.59 -19.45 -8.93
C PRO A 106 -5.90 -20.88 -8.48
N LYS A 107 -6.91 -21.54 -9.08
CA LYS A 107 -7.23 -22.94 -8.79
C LYS A 107 -6.12 -23.86 -9.27
N LEU A 108 -5.61 -23.61 -10.47
CA LEU A 108 -4.51 -24.40 -11.01
C LEU A 108 -3.27 -24.24 -10.14
N CYS A 109 -2.98 -23.01 -9.69
CA CYS A 109 -1.91 -22.73 -8.73
C CYS A 109 -2.07 -23.58 -7.45
N PHE A 110 -3.26 -23.58 -6.84
CA PHE A 110 -3.53 -24.39 -5.65
C PHE A 110 -3.43 -25.90 -5.91
N ALA A 111 -4.02 -26.38 -7.00
CA ALA A 111 -3.98 -27.79 -7.38
C ALA A 111 -2.53 -28.26 -7.65
N VAL A 112 -1.71 -27.41 -8.27
CA VAL A 112 -0.28 -27.66 -8.51
C VAL A 112 0.48 -27.70 -7.19
N LYS A 113 0.26 -26.74 -6.26
CA LYS A 113 0.84 -26.77 -4.90
C LYS A 113 0.52 -28.08 -4.19
N GLN A 114 -0.75 -28.49 -4.18
CA GLN A 114 -1.17 -29.75 -3.57
C GLN A 114 -0.52 -30.96 -4.25
N HIS A 115 -0.44 -30.96 -5.58
CA HIS A 115 0.15 -32.06 -6.32
C HIS A 115 1.65 -32.21 -6.03
N ILE A 116 2.41 -31.12 -6.01
CA ILE A 116 3.83 -31.11 -5.64
C ILE A 116 4.02 -31.60 -4.20
N ASN A 117 3.20 -31.13 -3.25
CA ASN A 117 3.25 -31.59 -1.87
C ASN A 117 2.96 -33.10 -1.74
N ASN A 118 2.00 -33.62 -2.52
CA ASN A 118 1.71 -35.05 -2.56
C ASN A 118 2.86 -35.85 -3.18
N LEU A 119 3.50 -35.37 -4.25
CA LEU A 119 4.67 -35.99 -4.86
C LEU A 119 5.87 -36.02 -3.90
N ARG A 120 6.12 -34.93 -3.17
CA ARG A 120 7.13 -34.89 -2.11
C ARG A 120 6.83 -35.94 -1.03
N ARG A 121 5.59 -36.01 -0.52
CA ARG A 121 5.19 -37.03 0.47
C ARG A 121 5.40 -38.46 -0.03
N PHE A 122 5.05 -38.72 -1.28
CA PHE A 122 5.23 -40.04 -1.91
C PHE A 122 6.69 -40.50 -1.89
N VAL A 123 7.64 -39.60 -2.12
CA VAL A 123 9.09 -39.91 -2.13
C VAL A 123 9.67 -40.04 -0.72
N HIS A 124 9.14 -39.32 0.28
CA HIS A 124 9.69 -39.29 1.65
C HIS A 124 9.18 -40.43 2.57
N GLY A 125 8.27 -41.30 2.10
CA GLY A 125 7.81 -42.49 2.85
C GLY A 125 7.18 -42.23 4.23
N GLY A 126 6.80 -40.98 4.53
CA GLY A 126 6.46 -40.54 5.88
C GLY A 126 5.00 -40.73 6.28
N ASN A 127 4.76 -41.55 7.31
CA ASN A 127 3.62 -41.42 8.22
C ASN A 127 3.85 -40.25 9.17
N SER A 128 3.48 -39.03 8.77
CA SER A 128 3.39 -37.88 9.68
C SER A 128 2.02 -37.25 9.54
N GLY A 129 1.09 -37.68 10.40
CA GLY A 129 -0.25 -37.15 10.49
C GLY A 129 -0.23 -35.75 11.08
N GLU A 130 -0.09 -34.73 10.23
CA GLU A 130 -0.54 -33.36 10.50
C GLU A 130 -0.54 -32.58 9.17
N ALA A 131 -1.64 -32.70 8.43
CA ALA A 131 -2.10 -31.68 7.51
C ALA A 131 -3.60 -31.88 7.31
N TYR A 132 -4.38 -30.99 7.90
CA TYR A 132 -5.81 -30.87 7.67
C TYR A 132 -6.09 -30.88 6.16
N ILE A 133 -6.85 -31.87 5.69
CA ILE A 133 -7.67 -31.72 4.48
C ILE A 133 -8.81 -30.81 4.91
N SER A 134 -8.54 -29.51 4.99
CA SER A 134 -9.58 -28.51 5.05
C SER A 134 -10.02 -28.28 3.61
N SER A 135 -11.13 -28.91 3.24
CA SER A 135 -11.88 -28.60 2.02
C SER A 135 -12.69 -27.30 2.17
N ASP A 136 -12.30 -26.39 3.05
CA ASP A 136 -12.98 -25.10 3.20
C ASP A 136 -12.56 -24.15 2.10
N VAL A 137 -13.44 -24.00 1.11
CA VAL A 137 -13.40 -22.97 0.08
C VAL A 137 -13.36 -21.55 0.68
N ASN A 138 -13.66 -21.41 1.98
CA ASN A 138 -13.58 -20.15 2.73
C ASN A 138 -12.16 -19.60 2.80
N GLU A 139 -11.15 -20.44 2.56
CA GLU A 139 -9.74 -20.08 2.65
C GLU A 139 -9.07 -19.86 1.27
N MET A 140 -9.79 -19.98 0.14
CA MET A 140 -9.15 -19.84 -1.19
C MET A 140 -8.47 -18.48 -1.42
N ASP A 141 -9.08 -17.38 -0.96
CA ASP A 141 -8.44 -16.05 -0.98
C ASP A 141 -7.32 -15.91 0.06
N GLU A 142 -7.31 -16.76 1.09
CA GLU A 142 -6.24 -16.82 2.10
C GLU A 142 -5.01 -17.56 1.57
N TYR A 143 -5.17 -18.66 0.84
CA TYR A 143 -4.04 -19.45 0.29
C TYR A 143 -3.26 -18.77 -0.85
N GLU A 144 -3.83 -17.77 -1.51
CA GLU A 144 -3.07 -17.00 -2.52
C GLU A 144 -1.93 -16.19 -1.86
N PHE A 145 -2.11 -15.78 -0.60
CA PHE A 145 -1.18 -14.91 0.15
C PHE A 145 -0.58 -15.56 1.40
N LYS A 146 -1.12 -16.68 1.86
CA LYS A 146 -0.59 -17.41 3.03
C LYS A 146 0.73 -18.09 2.64
N ASP A 147 1.76 -17.80 3.42
CA ASP A 147 3.13 -18.34 3.26
C ASP A 147 3.88 -17.89 1.99
N VAL A 148 3.37 -16.88 1.26
CA VAL A 148 4.06 -16.28 0.10
C VAL A 148 4.75 -14.98 0.53
N PRO A 149 6.06 -14.82 0.31
CA PRO A 149 6.78 -13.58 0.58
C PRO A 149 6.20 -12.39 -0.19
N ASP A 150 6.39 -11.20 0.36
CA ASP A 150 5.89 -9.96 -0.22
C ASP A 150 6.79 -9.41 -1.35
N SER A 151 8.06 -9.81 -1.38
CA SER A 151 9.04 -9.47 -2.41
C SER A 151 9.82 -10.72 -2.83
N LEU A 152 10.64 -10.61 -3.87
CA LEU A 152 11.57 -11.66 -4.30
C LEU A 152 12.92 -11.57 -3.55
N GLU A 153 12.99 -10.78 -2.47
CA GLU A 153 14.21 -10.61 -1.66
C GLU A 153 14.20 -11.60 -0.50
N GLU A 154 15.36 -12.25 -0.26
CA GLU A 154 15.58 -13.15 0.88
C GLU A 154 14.49 -14.22 1.08
N ILE A 155 14.10 -14.92 0.00
CA ILE A 155 13.06 -15.95 0.06
C ILE A 155 13.63 -17.16 0.84
N PRO A 156 12.98 -17.59 1.94
CA PRO A 156 13.45 -18.75 2.68
C PRO A 156 13.44 -20.02 1.81
N SER A 157 14.51 -20.81 1.89
CA SER A 157 14.71 -22.01 1.04
C SER A 157 13.56 -23.04 1.09
N HIS A 158 12.88 -23.16 2.24
CA HIS A 158 11.76 -24.08 2.44
C HIS A 158 10.49 -23.68 1.66
N VAL A 159 10.40 -22.45 1.15
CA VAL A 159 9.28 -21.95 0.36
C VAL A 159 9.34 -22.48 -1.08
N TYR A 160 10.53 -22.84 -1.58
CA TYR A 160 10.69 -23.36 -2.94
C TYR A 160 10.18 -24.81 -3.07
N PRO A 161 9.61 -25.20 -4.24
CA PRO A 161 9.37 -24.37 -5.42
C PRO A 161 8.26 -23.35 -5.18
N LEU A 162 8.47 -22.13 -5.67
CA LEU A 162 7.51 -21.05 -5.55
C LEU A 162 6.42 -21.24 -6.61
N VAL A 163 5.21 -21.63 -6.18
CA VAL A 163 4.05 -21.78 -7.06
C VAL A 163 3.10 -20.60 -6.81
N ILE A 164 2.94 -19.71 -7.77
CA ILE A 164 2.17 -18.46 -7.59
C ILE A 164 1.32 -18.11 -8.81
N THR A 165 0.35 -17.21 -8.60
CA THR A 165 -0.42 -16.63 -9.70
C THR A 165 0.39 -15.54 -10.41
N PHE A 166 0.08 -15.26 -11.68
CA PHE A 166 0.74 -14.17 -12.41
C PHE A 166 0.55 -12.80 -11.73
N ASN A 167 -0.63 -12.54 -11.17
CA ASN A 167 -0.89 -11.30 -10.41
C ASN A 167 0.00 -11.20 -9.17
N MET A 168 0.22 -12.31 -8.46
CA MET A 168 1.10 -12.31 -7.30
C MET A 168 2.56 -12.10 -7.71
N PHE A 169 2.98 -12.70 -8.82
CA PHE A 169 4.30 -12.44 -9.41
C PHE A 169 4.53 -10.94 -9.70
N LEU A 170 3.54 -10.24 -10.27
CA LEU A 170 3.64 -8.79 -10.50
C LEU A 170 3.75 -7.98 -9.21
N LEU A 171 2.99 -8.34 -8.17
CA LEU A 171 3.06 -7.66 -6.87
C LEU A 171 4.41 -7.86 -6.19
N MET A 172 4.96 -9.08 -6.25
CA MET A 172 6.30 -9.36 -5.69
C MET A 172 7.39 -8.59 -6.44
N LEU A 173 7.31 -8.52 -7.78
CA LEU A 173 8.21 -7.71 -8.60
C LEU A 173 8.13 -6.22 -8.25
N ASP A 174 6.91 -5.69 -8.12
CA ASP A 174 6.68 -4.29 -7.80
C ASP A 174 7.34 -3.88 -6.49
N ARG A 175 7.32 -4.76 -5.48
CA ARG A 175 7.96 -4.52 -4.18
C ARG A 175 9.47 -4.74 -4.18
N THR A 176 9.99 -5.53 -5.11
CA THR A 176 11.43 -5.80 -5.23
C THR A 176 12.18 -4.67 -5.96
N LEU A 177 11.48 -3.88 -6.78
CA LEU A 177 12.07 -2.82 -7.59
C LEU A 177 11.84 -1.45 -6.96
N GLY A 178 12.62 -1.12 -5.94
CA GLY A 178 12.69 0.23 -5.40
C GLY A 178 11.34 0.78 -4.92
N LEU A 179 10.95 1.95 -5.44
CA LEU A 179 9.68 2.59 -5.07
C LEU A 179 8.51 1.90 -5.78
N SER A 180 7.51 1.46 -5.00
CA SER A 180 6.34 0.77 -5.53
C SER A 180 5.56 1.67 -6.48
N TYR A 181 5.11 1.12 -7.61
CA TYR A 181 4.19 1.79 -8.53
C TYR A 181 2.92 2.26 -7.81
N PHE A 182 2.47 1.49 -6.83
CA PHE A 182 1.24 1.77 -6.10
C PHE A 182 1.37 2.91 -5.08
N ASP A 183 2.59 3.35 -4.77
CA ASP A 183 2.82 4.53 -3.93
C ASP A 183 2.24 5.80 -4.56
N ARG A 184 1.98 5.83 -5.86
CA ARG A 184 1.30 6.96 -6.52
C ARG A 184 -0.13 7.18 -6.03
N PHE A 185 -0.76 6.16 -5.45
CA PHE A 185 -2.12 6.24 -4.93
C PHE A 185 -2.10 6.61 -3.44
N PRO A 186 -2.61 7.80 -3.04
CA PRO A 186 -2.54 8.25 -1.65
C PRO A 186 -3.15 7.25 -0.64
N ASP A 187 -4.24 6.60 -1.02
CA ASP A 187 -4.94 5.62 -0.18
C ASP A 187 -4.07 4.38 0.05
N ILE A 188 -3.34 3.93 -0.96
CA ILE A 188 -2.46 2.75 -0.88
C ILE A 188 -1.15 3.12 -0.17
N ARG A 189 -0.58 4.30 -0.44
CA ARG A 189 0.60 4.82 0.27
C ARG A 189 0.37 4.93 1.77
N LYS A 190 -0.84 5.38 2.19
CA LYS A 190 -1.23 5.40 3.60
C LYS A 190 -1.23 3.98 4.21
N ILE A 191 -1.73 3.00 3.47
CA ILE A 191 -1.69 1.59 3.91
C ILE A 191 -0.24 1.13 4.04
N TYR A 192 0.65 1.41 3.08
CA TYR A 192 2.07 1.07 3.17
C TYR A 192 2.81 1.77 4.33
N SER A 193 2.45 3.00 4.65
CA SER A 193 3.08 3.76 5.76
C SER A 193 2.78 3.20 7.14
N LEU A 194 1.75 2.35 7.26
CA LEU A 194 1.53 1.55 8.46
C LEU A 194 2.50 0.36 8.38
N GLU A 195 3.60 0.40 9.13
CA GLU A 195 4.69 -0.62 9.18
C GLU A 195 4.22 -2.07 9.46
N THR A 196 2.91 -2.29 9.59
CA THR A 196 2.24 -3.57 9.88
C THR A 196 1.08 -3.88 8.93
N ALA A 197 0.92 -3.15 7.84
CA ALA A 197 -0.14 -3.44 6.89
C ALA A 197 0.06 -4.83 6.25
N SER A 198 -0.91 -5.71 6.47
CA SER A 198 -0.95 -7.03 5.82
C SER A 198 -0.92 -6.86 4.29
N SER A 199 -0.12 -7.68 3.61
CA SER A 199 -0.06 -7.79 2.14
C SER A 199 -1.42 -7.96 1.48
N ARG A 200 -2.38 -8.54 2.20
CA ARG A 200 -3.79 -8.69 1.80
C ARG A 200 -4.52 -7.36 1.64
N LEU A 201 -4.34 -6.41 2.57
CA LEU A 201 -5.01 -5.10 2.48
C LEU A 201 -4.49 -4.29 1.30
N VAL A 202 -3.17 -4.38 1.06
CA VAL A 202 -2.53 -3.79 -0.10
C VAL A 202 -3.06 -4.42 -1.38
N ALA A 203 -3.02 -5.74 -1.51
CA ALA A 203 -3.53 -6.46 -2.69
C ALA A 203 -5.01 -6.15 -2.95
N GLN A 204 -5.83 -5.99 -1.90
CA GLN A 204 -7.22 -5.57 -2.03
C GLN A 204 -7.35 -4.13 -2.53
N ALA A 205 -6.62 -3.19 -1.93
CA ALA A 205 -6.66 -1.79 -2.35
C ALA A 205 -6.16 -1.63 -3.81
N VAL A 206 -5.16 -2.40 -4.19
CA VAL A 206 -4.65 -2.52 -5.57
C VAL A 206 -5.76 -3.05 -6.50
N ARG A 207 -6.38 -4.19 -6.18
CA ARG A 207 -7.50 -4.77 -6.95
C ARG A 207 -8.67 -3.80 -7.13
N ARG A 208 -8.97 -2.95 -6.14
CA ARG A 208 -10.04 -1.92 -6.24
C ARG A 208 -9.74 -0.87 -7.33
N LYS A 209 -8.47 -0.53 -7.52
CA LYS A 209 -8.02 0.49 -8.49
C LYS A 209 -7.77 -0.10 -9.89
N GLU A 210 -7.72 -1.42 -10.03
CA GLU A 210 -7.55 -2.11 -11.29
C GLU A 210 -8.78 -1.91 -12.21
N VAL A 211 -8.53 -1.72 -13.51
CA VAL A 211 -9.54 -1.67 -14.58
C VAL A 211 -9.51 -2.97 -15.36
N THR A 212 -10.43 -3.87 -15.00
CA THR A 212 -10.73 -5.09 -15.76
C THR A 212 -11.59 -4.78 -16.98
N TYR A 213 -11.76 -5.74 -17.90
CA TYR A 213 -12.66 -5.57 -19.04
C TYR A 213 -14.10 -5.23 -18.60
N ASP A 214 -14.62 -5.88 -17.56
CA ASP A 214 -15.99 -5.63 -17.11
C ASP A 214 -16.16 -4.23 -16.54
N LYS A 215 -15.14 -3.73 -15.81
CA LYS A 215 -15.10 -2.33 -15.35
C LYS A 215 -14.94 -1.37 -16.52
N PHE A 216 -14.14 -1.69 -17.53
CA PHE A 216 -14.02 -0.91 -18.77
C PHE A 216 -15.38 -0.81 -19.49
N ARG A 217 -16.06 -1.94 -19.72
CA ARG A 217 -17.36 -2.01 -20.41
C ARG A 217 -18.46 -1.28 -19.65
N THR A 218 -18.48 -1.38 -18.33
CA THR A 218 -19.53 -0.76 -17.51
C THR A 218 -19.25 0.71 -17.23
N SER A 219 -18.04 1.04 -16.75
CA SER A 219 -17.71 2.36 -16.21
C SER A 219 -16.99 3.31 -17.17
N TYR A 220 -16.41 2.83 -18.27
CA TYR A 220 -15.68 3.67 -19.23
C TYR A 220 -16.41 3.77 -20.57
N TRP A 221 -16.79 2.63 -21.14
CA TRP A 221 -17.42 2.54 -22.47
C TRP A 221 -18.61 3.48 -22.69
N PRO A 222 -19.57 3.65 -21.74
CA PRO A 222 -20.72 4.53 -21.94
C PRO A 222 -20.38 6.02 -22.05
N HIS A 223 -19.18 6.44 -21.64
CA HIS A 223 -18.75 7.84 -21.66
C HIS A 223 -17.96 8.21 -22.91
N PHE A 224 -17.55 7.23 -23.72
CA PHE A 224 -16.90 7.51 -24.99
C PHE A 224 -17.89 8.08 -26.01
N ASN A 225 -17.37 8.87 -26.95
CA ASN A 225 -18.19 9.50 -27.97
C ASN A 225 -18.95 8.44 -28.78
N LEU A 226 -20.29 8.53 -28.80
CA LEU A 226 -21.17 7.60 -29.52
C LEU A 226 -20.92 7.57 -31.04
N GLN A 227 -20.44 8.68 -31.61
CA GLN A 227 -20.02 8.69 -33.01
C GLN A 227 -18.79 7.82 -33.23
N LEU A 228 -17.93 7.70 -32.19
CA LEU A 228 -16.73 6.90 -32.26
C LEU A 228 -16.95 5.40 -31.92
N THR A 229 -17.99 5.07 -31.16
CA THR A 229 -18.20 3.69 -30.67
C THR A 229 -19.29 2.90 -31.42
N ARG A 230 -20.06 3.53 -32.31
CA ARG A 230 -21.25 2.94 -32.98
C ARG A 230 -21.00 1.63 -33.73
N ASN A 231 -19.82 1.43 -34.31
CA ASN A 231 -19.47 0.26 -35.12
C ASN A 231 -18.32 -0.57 -34.50
N LEU A 232 -17.90 -0.25 -33.27
CA LEU A 232 -16.78 -0.91 -32.62
C LEU A 232 -17.28 -1.81 -31.49
N ASP A 233 -16.78 -3.04 -31.46
CA ASP A 233 -17.02 -3.94 -30.34
C ASP A 233 -16.10 -3.56 -29.15
N PRO A 234 -16.66 -3.38 -27.93
CA PRO A 234 -15.88 -2.99 -26.76
C PRO A 234 -14.74 -3.96 -26.43
N SER A 235 -14.94 -5.25 -26.63
CA SER A 235 -13.93 -6.28 -26.32
C SER A 235 -12.77 -6.28 -27.30
N ARG A 236 -13.07 -6.08 -28.59
CA ARG A 236 -12.03 -5.92 -29.62
C ARG A 236 -11.19 -4.66 -29.38
N LEU A 237 -11.83 -3.54 -29.04
CA LEU A 237 -11.12 -2.29 -28.75
C LEU A 237 -10.22 -2.41 -27.49
N PHE A 238 -10.72 -3.00 -26.41
CA PHE A 238 -9.93 -3.22 -25.20
C PHE A 238 -8.72 -4.14 -25.44
N THR A 239 -8.90 -5.15 -26.30
CA THR A 239 -7.82 -6.04 -26.77
C THR A 239 -6.73 -5.27 -27.51
N GLU A 240 -7.13 -4.43 -28.45
CA GLU A 240 -6.22 -3.63 -29.25
C GLU A 240 -5.39 -2.67 -28.38
N ILE A 241 -6.02 -2.04 -27.38
CA ILE A 241 -5.34 -1.16 -26.43
C ILE A 241 -4.27 -1.93 -25.64
N ASN A 242 -4.62 -3.07 -25.06
CA ASN A 242 -3.74 -3.78 -24.13
C ASN A 242 -2.65 -4.59 -24.84
N SER A 243 -2.97 -5.29 -25.93
CA SER A 243 -2.00 -6.14 -26.64
C SER A 243 -1.19 -5.38 -27.69
N CYS A 244 -1.80 -4.47 -28.44
CA CYS A 244 -1.12 -3.80 -29.56
C CYS A 244 -0.49 -2.49 -29.10
N ILE A 245 -1.31 -1.55 -28.61
CA ILE A 245 -0.86 -0.19 -28.28
C ILE A 245 0.11 -0.20 -27.09
N LYS A 246 -0.27 -0.86 -25.99
CA LYS A 246 0.57 -0.96 -24.78
C LYS A 246 1.47 -2.18 -24.75
N GLY A 247 1.00 -3.30 -25.31
CA GLY A 247 1.63 -4.62 -25.19
C GLY A 247 2.66 -4.97 -26.26
N SER A 248 2.87 -4.12 -27.27
CA SER A 248 3.89 -4.40 -28.29
C SER A 248 5.31 -4.27 -27.74
N LEU A 249 6.18 -5.22 -28.11
CA LEU A 249 7.62 -5.11 -27.93
C LEU A 249 8.24 -4.59 -29.23
N HIS A 250 8.73 -3.34 -29.22
CA HIS A 250 9.51 -2.82 -30.33
C HIS A 250 11.00 -2.79 -29.96
N SER A 251 11.78 -3.50 -30.78
CA SER A 251 13.23 -3.47 -30.82
C SER A 251 13.68 -2.25 -31.62
N ARG A 252 14.45 -1.37 -30.96
CA ARG A 252 15.20 -0.18 -31.44
C ARG A 252 14.48 1.18 -31.37
N GLU A 253 15.09 2.04 -30.54
CA GLU A 253 15.17 3.51 -30.60
C GLU A 253 14.07 4.40 -30.01
N SER A 254 12.96 3.88 -29.46
CA SER A 254 12.05 4.72 -28.67
C SER A 254 11.75 4.10 -27.30
N ASP A 255 12.10 4.81 -26.22
CA ASP A 255 11.79 4.50 -24.82
C ASP A 255 10.28 4.63 -24.48
N ASP A 256 9.41 4.57 -25.49
CA ASP A 256 8.00 4.83 -25.29
C ASP A 256 7.31 3.64 -24.60
N ILE A 257 6.73 3.94 -23.45
CA ILE A 257 5.84 3.08 -22.65
C ILE A 257 4.66 2.52 -23.49
N LYS A 258 4.30 3.20 -24.59
CA LYS A 258 3.16 2.92 -25.46
C LYS A 258 3.50 3.23 -26.93
N LEU A 259 2.82 2.62 -27.89
CA LEU A 259 2.99 2.99 -29.29
C LEU A 259 2.52 4.42 -29.58
N SER A 260 3.33 5.18 -30.32
CA SER A 260 2.91 6.44 -30.93
C SER A 260 1.83 6.19 -31.99
N LEU A 261 0.97 7.18 -32.25
CA LEU A 261 -0.05 7.08 -33.30
C LEU A 261 0.57 6.73 -34.66
N ALA A 262 1.71 7.35 -35.01
CA ALA A 262 2.40 7.10 -36.28
C ALA A 262 2.89 5.65 -36.38
N SER A 263 3.51 5.12 -35.32
CA SER A 263 3.98 3.74 -35.26
C SER A 263 2.80 2.74 -35.30
N TYR A 264 1.70 3.05 -34.63
CA TYR A 264 0.49 2.24 -34.59
C TYR A 264 -0.19 2.15 -35.98
N LEU A 265 -0.26 3.26 -36.71
CA LEU A 265 -0.78 3.26 -38.09
C LEU A 265 0.13 2.50 -39.07
N GLN A 266 1.45 2.53 -38.85
CA GLN A 266 2.44 1.81 -39.67
C GLN A 266 2.47 0.29 -39.43
N LEU A 267 1.80 -0.22 -38.39
CA LEU A 267 1.70 -1.67 -38.18
C LEU A 267 1.10 -2.34 -39.42
N SER A 268 1.77 -3.36 -39.96
CA SER A 268 1.33 -4.00 -41.20
C SER A 268 -0.14 -4.49 -41.10
N LYS A 269 -0.94 -4.30 -42.16
CA LYS A 269 -2.34 -4.74 -42.29
C LYS A 269 -2.56 -6.26 -42.16
N ARG A 270 -1.51 -7.05 -41.93
CA ARG A 270 -1.53 -8.51 -42.04
C ARG A 270 -1.24 -9.29 -40.76
N ARG A 271 -0.84 -8.67 -39.64
CA ARG A 271 -0.35 -9.46 -38.47
C ARG A 271 -0.75 -9.00 -37.07
N VAL A 272 -0.92 -7.71 -36.80
CA VAL A 272 -1.11 -7.23 -35.41
C VAL A 272 -2.51 -6.67 -35.18
N SER A 273 -3.17 -6.21 -36.24
CA SER A 273 -4.46 -5.54 -36.12
C SER A 273 -5.22 -5.68 -37.44
N ASN A 274 -6.40 -6.30 -37.39
CA ASN A 274 -7.29 -6.47 -38.54
C ASN A 274 -8.07 -5.18 -38.88
N PHE A 275 -7.89 -4.12 -38.10
CA PHE A 275 -8.53 -2.83 -38.31
C PHE A 275 -7.90 -2.07 -39.48
N SER A 276 -8.75 -1.35 -40.21
CA SER A 276 -8.34 -0.37 -41.22
C SER A 276 -7.62 0.82 -40.58
N GLU A 277 -6.88 1.61 -41.38
CA GLU A 277 -6.16 2.78 -40.86
C GLU A 277 -7.10 3.80 -40.20
N ASP A 278 -8.29 4.03 -40.78
CA ASP A 278 -9.30 4.95 -40.22
C ASP A 278 -9.83 4.44 -38.87
N GLU A 279 -10.11 3.14 -38.75
CA GLU A 279 -10.52 2.51 -37.49
C GLU A 279 -9.42 2.57 -36.44
N ARG A 280 -8.16 2.42 -36.83
CA ARG A 280 -7.02 2.56 -35.91
C ARG A 280 -6.88 3.98 -35.40
N GLU A 281 -7.02 5.00 -36.25
CA GLU A 281 -6.98 6.39 -35.80
C GLU A 281 -8.11 6.67 -34.78
N MET A 282 -9.28 6.11 -35.05
CA MET A 282 -10.46 6.18 -34.19
C MET A 282 -10.24 5.47 -32.84
N ILE A 283 -9.68 4.26 -32.85
CA ILE A 283 -9.31 3.50 -31.64
C ILE A 283 -8.27 4.28 -30.83
N TYR A 284 -7.28 4.88 -31.48
CA TYR A 284 -6.24 5.64 -30.78
C TYR A 284 -6.81 6.89 -30.08
N LYS A 285 -7.78 7.58 -30.69
CA LYS A 285 -8.50 8.68 -30.02
C LYS A 285 -9.26 8.21 -28.79
N ILE A 286 -9.95 7.07 -28.88
CA ILE A 286 -10.65 6.46 -27.72
C ILE A 286 -9.63 6.05 -26.65
N PHE A 287 -8.48 5.51 -27.04
CA PHE A 287 -7.39 5.17 -26.13
C PHE A 287 -6.87 6.39 -25.37
N GLU A 288 -6.63 7.52 -26.05
CA GLU A 288 -6.20 8.75 -25.37
C GLU A 288 -7.23 9.26 -24.36
N ASP A 289 -8.52 9.20 -24.71
CA ASP A 289 -9.61 9.59 -23.81
C ASP A 289 -9.73 8.63 -22.63
N TYR A 290 -9.57 7.32 -22.87
CA TYR A 290 -9.51 6.29 -21.84
C TYR A 290 -8.36 6.55 -20.84
N GLU A 291 -7.14 6.83 -21.31
CA GLU A 291 -6.00 7.16 -20.45
C GLU A 291 -6.25 8.42 -19.61
N LYS A 292 -6.80 9.48 -20.22
CA LYS A 292 -7.15 10.72 -19.49
C LYS A 292 -8.17 10.45 -18.38
N MET A 293 -9.24 9.71 -18.69
CA MET A 293 -10.27 9.37 -17.71
C MET A 293 -9.72 8.54 -16.55
N LYS A 294 -8.86 7.56 -16.86
CA LYS A 294 -8.25 6.67 -15.87
C LYS A 294 -7.31 7.44 -14.92
N VAL A 295 -6.54 8.40 -15.44
CA VAL A 295 -5.71 9.31 -14.62
C VAL A 295 -6.57 10.16 -13.69
N VAL A 296 -7.66 10.76 -14.19
CA VAL A 296 -8.58 11.57 -13.36
C VAL A 296 -9.22 10.73 -12.25
N ARG A 297 -9.56 9.46 -12.53
CA ARG A 297 -10.14 8.53 -11.55
C ARG A 297 -9.11 7.92 -10.61
N GLY A 298 -7.82 8.11 -10.87
CA GLY A 298 -6.75 7.50 -10.09
C GLY A 298 -6.80 5.98 -10.13
N GLU A 299 -7.02 5.40 -11.31
CA GLU A 299 -7.10 3.95 -11.55
C GLU A 299 -5.91 3.47 -12.41
N TYR A 300 -5.77 2.17 -12.63
CA TYR A 300 -4.76 1.60 -13.53
C TYR A 300 -5.29 0.35 -14.24
N ASP A 301 -4.74 0.03 -15.40
CA ASP A 301 -4.91 -1.29 -16.01
C ASP A 301 -3.60 -2.09 -15.92
N LEU A 302 -3.70 -3.41 -16.06
CA LEU A 302 -2.58 -4.33 -15.89
C LEU A 302 -1.39 -3.99 -16.80
N ALA A 303 -1.65 -3.46 -18.00
CA ALA A 303 -0.60 -3.06 -18.93
C ALA A 303 0.21 -1.86 -18.40
N ASP A 304 -0.40 -0.93 -17.65
CA ASP A 304 0.35 0.18 -17.03
C ASP A 304 1.40 -0.33 -16.04
N LEU A 305 1.03 -1.27 -15.16
CA LEU A 305 1.94 -1.85 -14.19
C LEU A 305 3.08 -2.61 -14.87
N VAL A 306 2.76 -3.42 -15.88
CA VAL A 306 3.77 -4.17 -16.65
C VAL A 306 4.75 -3.23 -17.35
N ASN A 307 4.26 -2.14 -17.93
CA ASN A 307 5.10 -1.14 -18.58
C ASN A 307 6.03 -0.44 -17.59
N ASP A 308 5.50 -0.07 -16.41
CA ASP A 308 6.27 0.52 -15.33
C ASP A 308 7.38 -0.43 -14.83
N LEU A 309 7.06 -1.72 -14.64
CA LEU A 309 8.04 -2.73 -14.25
C LEU A 309 9.18 -2.86 -15.28
N HIS A 310 8.86 -2.93 -16.58
CA HIS A 310 9.89 -2.93 -17.64
C HIS A 310 10.77 -1.68 -17.60
N HIS A 311 10.19 -0.52 -17.31
CA HIS A 311 10.93 0.73 -17.18
C HIS A 311 11.84 0.71 -15.94
N ARG A 312 11.34 0.29 -14.78
CA ARG A 312 12.12 0.19 -13.54
C ARG A 312 13.27 -0.82 -13.68
N PHE A 313 13.06 -1.98 -14.30
CA PHE A 313 14.14 -2.93 -14.57
C PHE A 313 15.28 -2.38 -15.43
N LYS A 314 15.04 -1.35 -16.25
CA LYS A 314 16.09 -0.66 -17.03
C LYS A 314 16.83 0.40 -16.22
N CYS A 315 16.14 1.07 -15.30
CA CYS A 315 16.64 2.23 -14.58
C CYS A 315 17.20 1.89 -13.19
N GLU A 316 16.71 0.81 -12.59
CA GLU A 316 17.01 0.37 -11.24
C GLU A 316 17.74 -0.98 -11.26
N LYS A 317 18.50 -1.26 -10.19
CA LYS A 317 19.18 -2.55 -10.04
C LYS A 317 18.21 -3.54 -9.39
N TYR A 318 18.06 -4.71 -10.01
CA TYR A 318 17.31 -5.82 -9.40
C TYR A 318 18.10 -6.40 -8.23
N GLU A 319 17.49 -6.41 -7.04
CA GLU A 319 18.09 -6.94 -5.79
C GLU A 319 17.46 -8.26 -5.32
N GLY A 320 16.44 -8.77 -6.03
CA GLY A 320 15.79 -10.04 -5.72
C GLY A 320 16.63 -11.28 -6.09
N GLU A 321 16.18 -12.44 -5.61
CA GLU A 321 16.77 -13.74 -5.92
C GLU A 321 16.52 -14.14 -7.37
N PHE A 322 17.58 -14.62 -8.05
CA PHE A 322 17.45 -15.19 -9.40
C PHE A 322 16.88 -16.60 -9.35
N MET A 323 15.94 -16.88 -10.25
CA MET A 323 15.35 -18.20 -10.43
C MET A 323 16.24 -19.08 -11.32
N ASP A 324 16.44 -20.34 -10.93
CA ASP A 324 17.14 -21.35 -11.71
C ASP A 324 16.27 -21.88 -12.85
N PHE A 325 14.97 -22.09 -12.56
CA PHE A 325 13.98 -22.60 -13.49
C PHE A 325 12.64 -21.86 -13.35
N VAL A 326 12.02 -21.51 -14.48
CA VAL A 326 10.76 -20.79 -14.60
C VAL A 326 9.79 -21.57 -15.51
N TYR A 327 8.68 -21.99 -14.93
CA TYR A 327 7.62 -22.76 -15.58
C TYR A 327 6.38 -21.86 -15.72
N ILE A 328 5.90 -21.66 -16.96
CA ILE A 328 4.80 -20.74 -17.25
C ILE A 328 3.68 -21.52 -17.97
N ASP A 329 2.54 -21.66 -17.29
CA ASP A 329 1.35 -22.33 -17.83
C ASP A 329 0.33 -21.32 -18.36
N GLU A 330 -0.51 -21.76 -19.30
CA GLU A 330 -1.54 -20.97 -19.98
C GLU A 330 -0.99 -19.67 -20.61
N VAL A 331 0.15 -19.76 -21.32
CA VAL A 331 0.81 -18.58 -21.91
C VAL A 331 -0.07 -17.80 -22.90
N GLN A 332 -1.13 -18.40 -23.43
CA GLN A 332 -2.12 -17.73 -24.28
C GLN A 332 -2.99 -16.71 -23.54
N ASP A 333 -2.99 -16.74 -22.21
CA ASP A 333 -3.67 -15.76 -21.36
C ASP A 333 -2.75 -14.62 -20.91
N LEU A 334 -1.52 -14.55 -21.45
CA LEU A 334 -0.54 -13.49 -21.19
C LEU A 334 -0.15 -12.76 -22.50
N THR A 335 0.01 -11.44 -22.42
CA THR A 335 0.55 -10.61 -23.50
C THR A 335 2.06 -10.83 -23.66
N MET A 336 2.61 -10.53 -24.84
CA MET A 336 4.06 -10.67 -25.08
C MET A 336 4.91 -9.82 -24.12
N LYS A 337 4.44 -8.64 -23.75
CA LYS A 337 5.12 -7.76 -22.79
C LYS A 337 5.10 -8.31 -21.37
N GLN A 338 4.02 -8.96 -20.97
CA GLN A 338 3.95 -9.69 -19.70
C GLN A 338 4.92 -10.87 -19.68
N LEU A 339 4.95 -11.69 -20.73
CA LEU A 339 5.92 -12.78 -20.87
C LEU A 339 7.37 -12.27 -20.87
N GLY A 340 7.61 -11.08 -21.43
CA GLY A 340 8.92 -10.44 -21.43
C GLY A 340 9.47 -10.07 -20.05
N LEU A 341 8.65 -10.01 -18.99
CA LEU A 341 9.14 -9.73 -17.63
C LEU A 341 10.01 -10.86 -17.07
N PHE A 342 9.75 -12.11 -17.49
CA PHE A 342 10.46 -13.27 -16.96
C PHE A 342 11.95 -13.29 -17.33
N LYS A 343 12.38 -12.53 -18.34
CA LYS A 343 13.80 -12.42 -18.73
C LYS A 343 14.67 -11.78 -17.65
N TYR A 344 14.09 -10.95 -16.77
CA TYR A 344 14.85 -10.22 -15.75
C TYR A 344 15.14 -11.06 -14.50
N ILE A 345 14.35 -12.11 -14.24
CA ILE A 345 14.43 -12.89 -12.99
C ILE A 345 15.20 -14.21 -13.14
N CYS A 346 15.49 -14.67 -14.36
CA CYS A 346 16.17 -15.93 -14.61
C CYS A 346 17.28 -15.74 -15.64
N SER A 347 18.51 -16.01 -15.23
CA SER A 347 19.71 -15.87 -16.06
C SER A 347 20.01 -17.12 -16.90
N ASN A 348 19.44 -18.27 -16.51
CA ASN A 348 19.55 -19.56 -17.18
C ASN A 348 18.61 -19.64 -18.41
N VAL A 349 18.94 -18.89 -19.46
CA VAL A 349 18.11 -18.86 -20.67
C VAL A 349 18.16 -20.18 -21.44
N GLU A 350 19.26 -20.94 -21.37
CA GLU A 350 19.42 -22.16 -22.19
C GLU A 350 18.56 -23.32 -21.70
N GLU A 351 18.38 -23.49 -20.39
CA GLU A 351 17.64 -24.61 -19.79
C GLU A 351 16.47 -24.18 -18.89
N GLY A 352 16.46 -22.93 -18.44
CA GLY A 352 15.64 -22.48 -17.34
C GLY A 352 14.17 -22.27 -17.67
N PHE A 353 13.75 -22.14 -18.93
CA PHE A 353 12.39 -21.73 -19.26
C PHE A 353 11.52 -22.83 -19.86
N VAL A 354 10.29 -22.96 -19.37
CA VAL A 354 9.28 -23.85 -19.95
C VAL A 354 7.99 -23.08 -20.17
N PHE A 355 7.59 -22.90 -21.42
CA PHE A 355 6.35 -22.23 -21.82
C PHE A 355 5.33 -23.28 -22.27
N ALA A 356 4.10 -23.26 -21.74
CA ALA A 356 3.03 -24.16 -22.16
C ALA A 356 1.70 -23.44 -22.42
N GLY A 357 1.00 -23.77 -23.52
CA GLY A 357 -0.27 -23.13 -23.87
C GLY A 357 -1.07 -23.78 -25.00
N ASP A 358 -2.21 -23.18 -25.34
CA ASP A 358 -3.15 -23.60 -26.41
C ASP A 358 -3.61 -22.41 -27.29
N THR A 359 -3.26 -22.46 -28.58
CA THR A 359 -3.55 -21.41 -29.56
C THR A 359 -5.01 -21.37 -30.05
N ALA A 360 -5.80 -22.42 -29.83
CA ALA A 360 -7.21 -22.45 -30.21
C ALA A 360 -8.14 -21.91 -29.12
N GLN A 361 -7.65 -21.81 -27.88
CA GLN A 361 -8.39 -21.28 -26.73
C GLN A 361 -8.16 -19.79 -26.46
N THR A 362 -7.62 -19.06 -27.44
CA THR A 362 -7.44 -17.60 -27.40
C THR A 362 -8.78 -16.87 -27.62
N ILE A 363 -9.74 -17.09 -26.70
CA ILE A 363 -11.00 -16.35 -26.62
C ILE A 363 -10.97 -15.28 -25.52
N ALA A 364 -9.86 -15.17 -24.79
CA ALA A 364 -9.68 -14.16 -23.76
C ALA A 364 -9.75 -12.76 -24.39
N ARG A 365 -10.64 -11.90 -23.86
CA ARG A 365 -10.76 -10.50 -24.26
C ARG A 365 -9.47 -9.79 -23.85
N GLY A 366 -8.59 -9.49 -24.79
CA GLY A 366 -7.35 -8.83 -24.46
C GLY A 366 -6.13 -9.24 -25.27
N ILE A 367 -6.13 -10.42 -25.91
CA ILE A 367 -4.90 -11.10 -26.32
C ILE A 367 -5.06 -11.77 -27.70
N ASP A 368 -4.14 -11.47 -28.62
CA ASP A 368 -3.89 -12.28 -29.82
C ASP A 368 -2.59 -13.06 -29.60
N PHE A 369 -2.59 -14.36 -29.89
CA PHE A 369 -1.57 -15.28 -29.40
C PHE A 369 -1.19 -16.34 -30.43
N ARG A 370 0.12 -16.45 -30.69
CA ARG A 370 0.74 -17.61 -31.32
C ARG A 370 1.99 -18.05 -30.57
N PHE A 371 2.27 -19.34 -30.64
CA PHE A 371 3.48 -19.91 -30.05
C PHE A 371 4.75 -19.46 -30.79
N GLU A 372 4.65 -19.22 -32.10
CA GLU A 372 5.77 -18.67 -32.88
C GLU A 372 6.17 -17.27 -32.40
N ASP A 373 5.21 -16.46 -31.93
CA ASP A 373 5.49 -15.13 -31.40
C ASP A 373 6.27 -15.21 -30.08
N ILE A 374 5.99 -16.21 -29.23
CA ILE A 374 6.80 -16.46 -28.02
C ILE A 374 8.21 -16.89 -28.39
N ARG A 375 8.36 -17.75 -29.40
CA ARG A 375 9.68 -18.17 -29.87
C ARG A 375 10.47 -17.00 -30.43
N CYS A 376 9.81 -16.11 -31.18
CA CYS A 376 10.40 -14.87 -31.66
C CYS A 376 10.81 -13.97 -30.49
N LEU A 377 9.92 -13.74 -29.52
CA LEU A 377 10.19 -13.00 -28.29
C LEU A 377 11.41 -13.57 -27.55
N PHE A 378 11.45 -14.88 -27.37
CA PHE A 378 12.55 -15.57 -26.69
C PHE A 378 13.87 -15.37 -27.43
N TYR A 379 13.85 -15.46 -28.76
CA TYR A 379 15.02 -15.20 -29.58
C TYR A 379 15.53 -13.75 -29.46
N THR A 380 14.62 -12.78 -29.59
CA THR A 380 14.98 -11.35 -29.67
C THR A 380 15.31 -10.75 -28.31
N GLU A 381 14.62 -11.17 -27.24
CA GLU A 381 14.73 -10.53 -25.92
C GLU A 381 15.51 -11.36 -24.90
N PHE A 382 15.42 -12.70 -24.95
CA PHE A 382 16.09 -13.56 -23.98
C PHE A 382 17.48 -13.98 -24.47
N LEU A 383 17.63 -14.30 -25.76
CA LEU A 383 18.91 -14.74 -26.34
C LEU A 383 19.76 -13.58 -26.91
N HIS A 384 19.15 -12.52 -27.45
CA HIS A 384 19.83 -11.41 -28.15
C HIS A 384 20.23 -10.20 -27.27
N GLY A 385 20.22 -10.32 -25.95
CA GLY A 385 20.71 -9.28 -25.02
C GLY A 385 22.18 -8.90 -25.27
N GLU A 386 22.53 -7.63 -25.04
CA GLU A 386 23.67 -6.88 -25.63
C GLU A 386 25.09 -7.50 -25.55
N GLU A 387 25.32 -8.54 -24.75
CA GLU A 387 26.65 -9.13 -24.52
C GLU A 387 26.88 -10.53 -25.14
N ARG A 388 25.86 -11.23 -25.65
CA ARG A 388 25.99 -12.65 -26.07
C ARG A 388 26.12 -12.84 -27.59
N LYS A 389 27.17 -12.26 -28.19
CA LYS A 389 27.38 -12.24 -29.66
C LYS A 389 28.14 -13.43 -30.28
N LYS A 390 28.45 -14.51 -29.56
CA LYS A 390 29.41 -15.51 -30.11
C LYS A 390 29.00 -16.97 -30.24
N ASP A 391 27.92 -17.45 -29.64
CA ASP A 391 27.43 -18.80 -29.94
C ASP A 391 25.93 -18.77 -30.25
N LYS A 392 25.57 -19.19 -31.47
CA LYS A 392 24.19 -19.21 -31.95
C LYS A 392 23.39 -20.25 -31.18
N GLY A 393 22.69 -19.82 -30.13
CA GLY A 393 21.73 -20.65 -29.39
C GLY A 393 20.62 -21.15 -30.31
N LEU A 394 20.57 -22.46 -30.53
CA LEU A 394 19.50 -23.13 -31.26
C LEU A 394 18.27 -23.18 -30.34
N ILE A 395 17.21 -22.44 -30.68
CA ILE A 395 15.91 -22.53 -29.98
C ILE A 395 15.39 -23.96 -30.14
N SER A 396 14.97 -24.58 -29.05
CA SER A 396 14.32 -25.89 -29.08
C SER A 396 13.10 -25.89 -30.02
N ALA A 397 12.86 -27.01 -30.68
CA ALA A 397 11.63 -27.19 -31.45
C ALA A 397 10.41 -27.13 -30.52
N THR A 398 9.26 -26.73 -31.08
CA THR A 398 7.99 -26.79 -30.36
C THR A 398 7.62 -28.26 -30.19
N SER A 399 7.40 -28.68 -28.95
CA SER A 399 6.92 -30.01 -28.62
C SER A 399 5.39 -30.02 -28.66
N HIS A 400 4.81 -30.99 -29.35
CA HIS A 400 3.38 -31.08 -29.58
C HIS A 400 2.76 -32.22 -28.75
N LEU A 401 1.71 -31.92 -27.98
CA LEU A 401 0.92 -32.91 -27.25
C LEU A 401 -0.42 -33.16 -27.97
N SER A 402 -0.59 -34.36 -28.53
CA SER A 402 -1.77 -34.72 -29.34
C SER A 402 -2.76 -35.66 -28.65
N GLN A 403 -2.38 -36.32 -27.55
CA GLN A 403 -3.27 -37.27 -26.87
C GLN A 403 -4.19 -36.56 -25.88
N ASN A 404 -5.51 -36.67 -26.05
CA ASN A 404 -6.51 -36.14 -25.15
C ASN A 404 -6.92 -37.17 -24.09
N PHE A 405 -6.86 -36.78 -22.81
CA PHE A 405 -7.15 -37.66 -21.66
C PHE A 405 -8.50 -37.37 -20.98
N ARG A 406 -9.26 -36.38 -21.47
CA ARG A 406 -10.47 -35.88 -20.79
C ARG A 406 -11.76 -36.08 -21.59
N THR A 407 -11.68 -35.93 -22.91
CA THR A 407 -12.82 -35.93 -23.82
C THR A 407 -12.72 -37.12 -24.79
N HIS A 408 -13.85 -37.75 -25.11
CA HIS A 408 -13.90 -38.91 -26.01
C HIS A 408 -13.75 -38.53 -27.49
N ALA A 409 -13.41 -39.53 -28.31
CA ALA A 409 -13.07 -39.36 -29.72
C ALA A 409 -14.15 -38.66 -30.56
N GLY A 410 -15.44 -38.91 -30.29
CA GLY A 410 -16.57 -38.28 -31.01
C GLY A 410 -16.55 -36.75 -30.93
N VAL A 411 -16.42 -36.20 -29.72
CA VAL A 411 -16.34 -34.75 -29.50
C VAL A 411 -15.00 -34.19 -29.98
N VAL A 412 -13.89 -34.92 -29.78
CA VAL A 412 -12.56 -34.50 -30.27
C VAL A 412 -12.53 -34.39 -31.80
N ASN A 413 -13.11 -35.35 -32.51
CA ASN A 413 -13.19 -35.33 -33.97
C ASN A 413 -14.07 -34.17 -34.48
N LEU A 414 -15.18 -33.88 -33.79
CA LEU A 414 -15.99 -32.70 -34.10
C LEU A 414 -15.20 -31.40 -33.91
N ALA A 415 -14.49 -31.28 -32.78
CA ALA A 415 -13.63 -30.11 -32.51
C ALA A 415 -12.52 -29.95 -33.57
N GLN A 416 -11.91 -31.06 -34.01
CA GLN A 416 -10.92 -31.07 -35.07
C GLN A 416 -11.49 -30.53 -36.39
N SER A 417 -12.73 -30.87 -36.75
CA SER A 417 -13.37 -30.35 -37.97
C SER A 417 -13.50 -28.82 -37.98
N VAL A 418 -13.63 -28.19 -36.81
CA VAL A 418 -13.65 -26.73 -36.65
C VAL A 418 -12.24 -26.16 -36.81
N ILE A 419 -11.22 -26.83 -36.25
CA ILE A 419 -9.82 -26.46 -36.44
C ILE A 419 -9.42 -26.53 -37.92
N ASP A 420 -9.89 -27.53 -38.67
CA ASP A 420 -9.60 -27.66 -40.10
C ASP A 420 -10.13 -26.47 -40.91
N LEU A 421 -11.31 -25.95 -40.56
CA LEU A 421 -11.86 -24.72 -41.13
C LEU A 421 -10.97 -23.51 -40.81
N ILE A 422 -10.45 -23.43 -39.58
CA ILE A 422 -9.54 -22.34 -39.19
C ILE A 422 -8.21 -22.45 -39.95
N TYR A 423 -7.63 -23.65 -40.10
CA TYR A 423 -6.42 -23.84 -40.90
C TYR A 423 -6.61 -23.45 -42.36
N HIS A 424 -7.80 -23.66 -42.91
CA HIS A 424 -8.10 -23.31 -44.29
C HIS A 424 -8.31 -21.80 -44.48
N PHE A 425 -9.26 -21.20 -43.75
CA PHE A 425 -9.63 -19.79 -43.94
C PHE A 425 -8.63 -18.83 -43.28
N PHE A 426 -8.02 -19.23 -42.15
CA PHE A 426 -7.16 -18.39 -41.33
C PHE A 426 -5.85 -19.12 -40.94
N PRO A 427 -5.02 -19.57 -41.90
CA PRO A 427 -3.81 -20.36 -41.64
C PRO A 427 -2.79 -19.67 -40.74
N ASN A 428 -2.87 -18.33 -40.62
CA ASN A 428 -1.97 -17.55 -39.78
C ASN A 428 -2.52 -17.30 -38.36
N SER A 429 -3.71 -17.80 -38.01
CA SER A 429 -4.40 -17.47 -36.74
C SER A 429 -4.22 -18.49 -35.62
N ILE A 430 -3.77 -19.71 -35.95
CA ILE A 430 -3.54 -20.83 -35.04
C ILE A 430 -2.30 -21.58 -35.55
N ASP A 431 -1.40 -21.97 -34.65
CA ASP A 431 -0.24 -22.78 -35.03
C ASP A 431 -0.64 -24.21 -35.41
N PRO A 432 -0.05 -24.77 -36.48
CA PRO A 432 -0.38 -26.10 -36.95
C PRO A 432 0.02 -27.16 -35.92
N LEU A 433 -0.93 -28.04 -35.62
CA LEU A 433 -0.83 -29.16 -34.70
C LEU A 433 -1.33 -30.42 -35.38
N ASN A 434 -0.72 -31.56 -35.02
CA ASN A 434 -1.26 -32.87 -35.39
C ASN A 434 -2.67 -33.04 -34.80
N PRO A 435 -3.60 -33.71 -35.52
CA PRO A 435 -4.93 -33.98 -35.01
C PRO A 435 -4.90 -34.64 -33.63
N GLU A 436 -5.79 -34.19 -32.75
CA GLU A 436 -5.92 -34.78 -31.43
C GLU A 436 -6.46 -36.21 -31.53
N THR A 437 -5.94 -37.11 -30.69
CA THR A 437 -6.44 -38.47 -30.57
C THR A 437 -6.90 -38.73 -29.14
N SER A 438 -8.03 -39.41 -28.99
CA SER A 438 -8.53 -39.85 -27.69
C SER A 438 -8.63 -41.37 -27.65
N LEU A 439 -8.20 -41.96 -26.54
CA LEU A 439 -8.39 -43.39 -26.28
C LEU A 439 -9.81 -43.69 -25.75
N LEU A 440 -10.57 -42.67 -25.40
CA LEU A 440 -11.92 -42.81 -24.89
C LEU A 440 -12.89 -42.85 -26.07
N CYS A 441 -13.66 -43.93 -26.18
CA CYS A 441 -14.79 -44.01 -27.12
C CYS A 441 -16.06 -43.45 -26.46
N GLY A 442 -16.90 -42.77 -27.21
CA GLY A 442 -18.17 -42.22 -26.73
C GLY A 442 -19.11 -41.92 -27.89
N GLU A 443 -20.33 -41.50 -27.58
CA GLU A 443 -21.40 -41.23 -28.54
C GLU A 443 -21.06 -40.09 -29.50
N LEU A 444 -21.68 -40.04 -30.67
CA LEU A 444 -21.51 -38.90 -31.58
C LEU A 444 -22.33 -37.70 -31.06
N PRO A 445 -21.82 -36.47 -31.19
CA PRO A 445 -22.62 -35.27 -30.93
C PRO A 445 -23.94 -35.27 -31.71
N ILE A 446 -25.00 -34.76 -31.10
CA ILE A 446 -26.36 -34.81 -31.65
C ILE A 446 -26.80 -33.41 -32.10
N LEU A 447 -27.21 -33.31 -33.37
CA LEU A 447 -27.97 -32.18 -33.90
C LEU A 447 -29.47 -32.45 -33.68
N MET A 448 -30.13 -31.58 -32.94
CA MET A 448 -31.56 -31.71 -32.67
C MET A 448 -32.37 -31.17 -33.84
N ASP A 449 -33.18 -32.04 -34.46
CA ASP A 449 -34.19 -31.62 -35.42
C ASP A 449 -35.45 -31.17 -34.67
N CYS A 450 -35.67 -29.86 -34.65
CA CYS A 450 -36.83 -29.24 -34.05
C CYS A 450 -37.96 -29.15 -35.08
N ALA A 451 -38.49 -30.31 -35.49
CA ALA A 451 -39.50 -30.46 -36.54
C ALA A 451 -40.81 -29.65 -36.34
N THR A 452 -41.03 -29.06 -35.16
CA THR A 452 -42.19 -28.24 -34.80
C THR A 452 -41.78 -26.77 -34.62
N ARG A 453 -42.55 -25.81 -35.15
CA ARG A 453 -42.37 -24.34 -34.96
C ARG A 453 -42.43 -23.86 -33.48
N GLU A 454 -42.42 -24.77 -32.52
CA GLU A 454 -42.40 -24.49 -31.09
C GLU A 454 -40.93 -24.35 -30.63
N ASP A 455 -40.63 -23.35 -29.81
CA ASP A 455 -39.28 -23.14 -29.26
C ASP A 455 -38.77 -24.44 -28.59
N ALA A 456 -37.65 -24.98 -29.07
CA ALA A 456 -37.09 -26.26 -28.60
C ALA A 456 -36.87 -26.28 -27.07
N ILE A 457 -36.45 -25.15 -26.52
CA ILE A 457 -36.28 -24.94 -25.08
C ILE A 457 -37.60 -25.05 -24.32
N ILE A 458 -38.71 -24.53 -24.87
CA ILE A 458 -40.04 -24.67 -24.25
C ILE A 458 -40.43 -26.14 -24.19
N LYS A 459 -40.14 -26.92 -25.24
CA LYS A 459 -40.41 -28.35 -25.26
C LYS A 459 -39.59 -29.13 -24.21
N ILE A 460 -38.31 -28.79 -24.06
CA ILE A 460 -37.41 -29.43 -23.06
C ILE A 460 -37.85 -29.12 -21.62
N PHE A 461 -38.24 -27.87 -21.34
CA PHE A 461 -38.38 -27.37 -19.96
C PHE A 461 -39.82 -27.07 -19.51
N GLN A 462 -40.79 -26.93 -20.43
CA GLN A 462 -42.20 -26.63 -20.14
C GLN A 462 -43.17 -27.78 -20.51
N GLY A 463 -42.67 -29.01 -20.62
CA GLY A 463 -43.49 -30.20 -20.90
C GLY A 463 -44.73 -30.30 -19.99
N LYS A 464 -45.91 -30.51 -20.59
CA LYS A 464 -47.22 -30.55 -19.92
C LYS A 464 -47.34 -31.76 -18.98
N GLY A 465 -46.80 -31.67 -17.77
CA GLY A 465 -47.14 -32.55 -16.67
C GLY A 465 -48.44 -32.12 -16.01
N SER A 466 -49.55 -32.80 -16.33
CA SER A 466 -50.76 -32.73 -15.49
C SER A 466 -50.42 -33.27 -14.10
N HIS A 467 -50.61 -32.43 -13.08
CA HIS A 467 -50.44 -32.67 -11.64
C HIS A 467 -49.00 -32.65 -11.10
N GLY A 468 -48.65 -31.54 -10.44
CA GLY A 468 -47.77 -31.48 -9.26
C GLY A 468 -46.31 -31.91 -9.41
N ASP A 469 -45.41 -30.93 -9.37
CA ASP A 469 -43.99 -31.02 -8.92
C ASP A 469 -42.91 -31.61 -9.85
N ASN A 470 -43.22 -32.24 -10.98
CA ASN A 470 -42.18 -32.74 -11.91
C ASN A 470 -41.84 -31.73 -13.04
N SER A 471 -41.30 -30.56 -12.69
CA SER A 471 -40.64 -29.71 -13.69
C SER A 471 -39.33 -30.36 -14.12
N ILE A 472 -39.13 -30.54 -15.43
CA ILE A 472 -37.90 -31.09 -16.02
C ILE A 472 -36.74 -30.14 -15.69
N SER A 473 -35.67 -30.66 -15.10
CA SER A 473 -34.50 -29.87 -14.73
C SER A 473 -33.20 -30.61 -15.07
N PHE A 474 -32.22 -29.85 -15.53
CA PHE A 474 -30.87 -30.36 -15.80
C PHE A 474 -30.09 -30.53 -14.49
N GLY A 475 -29.27 -31.58 -14.43
CA GLY A 475 -28.37 -31.91 -13.33
C GLY A 475 -27.18 -30.94 -13.18
N ALA A 476 -26.37 -31.15 -12.14
CA ALA A 476 -25.23 -30.31 -11.78
C ALA A 476 -24.08 -30.37 -12.81
N GLU A 477 -23.93 -31.50 -13.49
CA GLU A 477 -22.92 -31.70 -14.54
C GLU A 477 -23.44 -31.39 -15.95
N GLN A 478 -24.67 -30.84 -16.05
CA GLN A 478 -25.33 -30.48 -17.31
C GLN A 478 -25.47 -28.97 -17.43
N VAL A 479 -25.09 -28.40 -18.58
CA VAL A 479 -25.11 -26.95 -18.79
C VAL A 479 -25.71 -26.57 -20.14
N ILE A 480 -26.40 -25.43 -20.18
CA ILE A 480 -26.79 -24.78 -21.43
C ILE A 480 -25.77 -23.69 -21.72
N MET A 481 -25.07 -23.83 -22.85
CA MET A 481 -24.10 -22.86 -23.32
C MET A 481 -24.70 -21.97 -24.39
N VAL A 482 -24.51 -20.66 -24.24
CA VAL A 482 -24.97 -19.63 -25.18
C VAL A 482 -23.82 -18.71 -25.59
N ARG A 483 -23.98 -18.03 -26.74
CA ARG A 483 -22.93 -17.17 -27.29
C ARG A 483 -22.56 -15.98 -26.40
N ASP A 484 -23.55 -15.21 -25.95
CA ASP A 484 -23.33 -13.93 -25.27
C ASP A 484 -24.31 -13.67 -24.12
N ASP A 485 -24.02 -12.62 -23.34
CA ASP A 485 -24.81 -12.20 -22.18
C ASP A 485 -26.28 -11.96 -22.53
N TYR A 486 -26.56 -11.41 -23.72
CA TYR A 486 -27.92 -11.10 -24.14
C TYR A 486 -28.73 -12.38 -24.38
N ALA A 487 -28.13 -13.38 -25.04
CA ALA A 487 -28.73 -14.70 -25.21
C ALA A 487 -28.95 -15.40 -23.86
N ARG A 488 -27.98 -15.30 -22.93
CA ARG A 488 -28.10 -15.86 -21.56
C ARG A 488 -29.28 -15.26 -20.82
N ASP A 489 -29.35 -13.93 -20.76
CA ASP A 489 -30.38 -13.23 -19.98
C ASP A 489 -31.78 -13.44 -20.59
N LYS A 490 -31.89 -13.45 -21.93
CA LYS A 490 -33.13 -13.79 -22.64
C LYS A 490 -33.60 -15.22 -22.34
N LEU A 491 -32.67 -16.18 -22.31
CA LEU A 491 -32.98 -17.58 -22.02
C LEU A 491 -33.32 -17.79 -20.55
N ALA A 492 -32.56 -17.19 -19.63
CA ALA A 492 -32.80 -17.25 -18.19
C ALA A 492 -34.20 -16.75 -17.82
N ASN A 493 -34.72 -15.72 -18.50
CA ASN A 493 -36.10 -15.26 -18.33
C ASN A 493 -37.16 -16.27 -18.78
N LYS A 494 -36.85 -17.18 -19.72
CA LYS A 494 -37.77 -18.20 -20.23
C LYS A 494 -37.78 -19.48 -19.38
N ILE A 495 -36.61 -19.97 -18.98
CA ILE A 495 -36.47 -21.25 -18.25
C ILE A 495 -36.39 -21.07 -16.73
N GLY A 496 -36.24 -19.83 -16.26
CA GLY A 496 -36.05 -19.52 -14.84
C GLY A 496 -34.82 -20.23 -14.27
N ARG A 497 -35.03 -20.94 -13.16
CA ARG A 497 -33.97 -21.63 -12.42
C ARG A 497 -33.86 -23.12 -12.76
N GLN A 498 -34.33 -23.59 -13.92
CA GLN A 498 -34.41 -25.02 -14.28
C GLN A 498 -33.13 -25.62 -14.90
N ALA A 499 -32.20 -24.82 -15.40
CA ALA A 499 -30.85 -25.26 -15.80
C ALA A 499 -29.79 -24.19 -15.49
N LEU A 500 -28.52 -24.59 -15.48
CA LEU A 500 -27.40 -23.65 -15.49
C LEU A 500 -27.23 -23.11 -16.91
N VAL A 501 -27.31 -21.79 -17.08
CA VAL A 501 -27.08 -21.12 -18.37
C VAL A 501 -25.84 -20.26 -18.27
N LEU A 502 -24.83 -20.58 -19.08
CA LEU A 502 -23.54 -19.91 -19.09
C LEU A 502 -23.17 -19.45 -20.49
N THR A 503 -22.45 -18.33 -20.59
CA THR A 503 -21.86 -17.96 -21.88
C THR A 503 -20.65 -18.84 -22.17
N ILE A 504 -20.25 -18.94 -23.45
CA ILE A 504 -19.01 -19.65 -23.83
C ILE A 504 -17.79 -19.10 -23.07
N PHE A 505 -17.77 -17.80 -22.84
CA PHE A 505 -16.73 -17.14 -22.06
C PHE A 505 -16.73 -17.59 -20.59
N ASP A 506 -17.90 -17.64 -19.96
CA ASP A 506 -18.07 -18.08 -18.56
C ASP A 506 -17.63 -19.54 -18.36
N CYS A 507 -17.75 -20.38 -19.39
CA CYS A 507 -17.35 -21.78 -19.35
C CYS A 507 -15.85 -22.03 -19.58
N LYS A 508 -15.05 -21.00 -19.89
CA LYS A 508 -13.61 -21.19 -20.12
C LYS A 508 -12.94 -21.76 -18.85
N GLY A 509 -12.17 -22.84 -19.00
CA GLY A 509 -11.55 -23.52 -17.86
C GLY A 509 -12.50 -24.40 -17.03
N LEU A 510 -13.80 -24.44 -17.37
CA LEU A 510 -14.76 -25.41 -16.84
C LEU A 510 -14.96 -26.58 -17.79
N GLU A 511 -15.46 -27.69 -17.25
CA GLU A 511 -15.83 -28.89 -18.00
C GLU A 511 -17.15 -29.43 -17.43
N PHE A 512 -17.95 -30.02 -18.32
CA PHE A 512 -19.28 -30.56 -18.03
C PHE A 512 -19.40 -31.94 -18.67
N GLU A 513 -20.18 -32.83 -18.06
CA GLU A 513 -20.46 -34.13 -18.67
C GLU A 513 -21.33 -33.93 -19.91
N ASP A 514 -22.39 -33.15 -19.76
CA ASP A 514 -23.32 -32.84 -20.84
C ASP A 514 -23.40 -31.34 -21.12
N VAL A 515 -23.38 -30.99 -22.40
CA VAL A 515 -23.48 -29.60 -22.88
C VAL A 515 -24.58 -29.50 -23.92
N LEU A 516 -25.51 -28.58 -23.71
CA LEU A 516 -26.45 -28.11 -24.73
C LEU A 516 -25.97 -26.77 -25.28
N LEU A 517 -25.43 -26.77 -26.50
CA LEU A 517 -25.12 -25.55 -27.24
C LEU A 517 -26.40 -25.01 -27.87
N TYR A 518 -26.91 -23.91 -27.33
CA TYR A 518 -28.20 -23.36 -27.72
C TYR A 518 -28.08 -22.04 -28.50
N ASN A 519 -28.71 -22.02 -29.67
CA ASN A 519 -28.89 -20.85 -30.54
C ASN A 519 -27.58 -20.06 -30.78
N PHE A 520 -26.46 -20.77 -30.94
CA PHE A 520 -25.15 -20.19 -31.20
C PHE A 520 -25.10 -19.51 -32.57
N PHE A 521 -25.53 -20.22 -33.62
CA PHE A 521 -25.50 -19.74 -35.00
C PHE A 521 -26.53 -18.63 -35.21
N GLY A 522 -27.74 -18.77 -34.65
CA GLY A 522 -28.78 -17.74 -34.71
C GLY A 522 -28.44 -16.46 -33.92
N SER A 523 -27.63 -16.56 -32.86
CA SER A 523 -27.15 -15.39 -32.10
C SER A 523 -25.88 -14.76 -32.69
N SER A 524 -25.23 -15.43 -33.65
CA SER A 524 -24.00 -14.96 -34.27
C SER A 524 -24.23 -13.72 -35.15
N PRO A 525 -23.32 -12.73 -35.14
CA PRO A 525 -23.40 -11.56 -36.03
C PRO A 525 -23.24 -11.93 -37.51
N LEU A 526 -22.65 -13.10 -37.81
CA LEU A 526 -22.38 -13.57 -39.17
C LEU A 526 -23.65 -13.87 -39.96
N LYS A 527 -24.68 -14.42 -39.31
CA LYS A 527 -25.97 -14.80 -39.94
C LYS A 527 -25.73 -15.60 -41.24
N GLU A 528 -26.10 -15.06 -42.40
CA GLU A 528 -25.94 -15.71 -43.71
C GLU A 528 -24.47 -15.94 -44.12
N GLN A 529 -23.49 -15.29 -43.47
CA GLN A 529 -22.06 -15.48 -43.79
C GLN A 529 -21.54 -16.88 -43.43
N TRP A 530 -22.27 -17.66 -42.61
CA TRP A 530 -21.95 -19.07 -42.38
C TRP A 530 -21.99 -19.91 -43.67
N ARG A 531 -22.65 -19.45 -44.74
CA ARG A 531 -22.62 -20.11 -46.06
C ARG A 531 -21.23 -20.19 -46.69
N LEU A 532 -20.24 -19.44 -46.20
CA LEU A 532 -18.83 -19.61 -46.59
C LEU A 532 -18.31 -21.04 -46.39
N ILE A 533 -18.90 -21.80 -45.46
CA ILE A 533 -18.50 -23.19 -45.24
C ILE A 533 -18.74 -24.05 -46.49
N TYR A 534 -19.72 -23.71 -47.33
CA TYR A 534 -19.93 -24.39 -48.60
C TYR A 534 -18.78 -24.15 -49.60
N GLU A 535 -18.07 -23.02 -49.54
CA GLU A 535 -16.84 -22.80 -50.34
C GLU A 535 -15.79 -23.86 -49.97
N TYR A 536 -15.55 -24.08 -48.68
CA TYR A 536 -14.64 -25.12 -48.19
C TYR A 536 -15.08 -26.52 -48.60
N MET A 537 -16.38 -26.84 -48.46
CA MET A 537 -16.93 -28.14 -48.85
C MET A 537 -16.79 -28.38 -50.36
N ASN A 538 -17.01 -27.37 -51.19
CA ASN A 538 -16.82 -27.46 -52.63
C ASN A 538 -15.35 -27.71 -52.98
N GLU A 539 -14.42 -26.99 -52.35
CA GLU A 539 -12.98 -27.12 -52.62
C GLU A 539 -12.36 -28.43 -52.11
N LYS A 540 -12.76 -28.91 -50.93
CA LYS A 540 -12.10 -30.03 -50.22
C LYS A 540 -12.89 -31.33 -50.24
N LEU A 541 -14.21 -31.27 -50.30
CA LEU A 541 -15.10 -32.45 -50.26
C LEU A 541 -15.80 -32.71 -51.60
N CYS A 542 -15.59 -31.86 -52.61
CA CYS A 542 -16.03 -32.01 -53.99
C CYS A 542 -17.56 -32.24 -54.16
N LEU A 543 -18.42 -31.52 -53.42
CA LEU A 543 -19.86 -31.83 -53.36
C LEU A 543 -20.83 -30.62 -53.39
N LEU A 544 -21.85 -30.78 -54.28
CA LEU A 544 -23.16 -30.12 -54.49
C LEU A 544 -23.27 -28.84 -55.37
N ASP A 545 -24.41 -28.79 -56.08
CA ASP A 545 -24.86 -27.86 -57.13
C ASP A 545 -24.87 -26.36 -56.70
N PRO A 546 -24.84 -25.41 -57.67
CA PRO A 546 -24.49 -24.01 -57.42
C PRO A 546 -25.62 -23.23 -56.74
N GLU A 547 -25.79 -23.39 -55.44
CA GLU A 547 -26.34 -22.31 -54.63
C GLU A 547 -25.28 -21.20 -54.51
N THR A 548 -25.71 -19.94 -54.62
CA THR A 548 -24.80 -18.79 -54.48
C THR A 548 -24.24 -18.72 -53.06
N PHE A 549 -22.95 -19.01 -52.90
CA PHE A 549 -22.18 -18.76 -51.67
C PHE A 549 -21.19 -17.60 -51.88
N PRO A 550 -20.93 -16.79 -50.84
CA PRO A 550 -19.92 -15.74 -50.90
C PRO A 550 -18.50 -16.33 -51.04
N SER A 551 -17.56 -15.56 -51.58
CA SER A 551 -16.14 -15.92 -51.64
C SER A 551 -15.38 -15.38 -50.44
N PHE A 552 -14.46 -16.17 -49.87
CA PHE A 552 -13.67 -15.76 -48.73
C PHE A 552 -12.71 -14.60 -49.05
N THR A 553 -12.70 -13.61 -48.16
CA THR A 553 -11.69 -12.55 -48.10
C THR A 553 -11.42 -12.18 -46.65
N ASN A 554 -10.15 -12.15 -46.23
CA ASN A 554 -9.75 -11.92 -44.85
C ASN A 554 -10.31 -10.60 -44.26
N ALA A 555 -10.36 -9.53 -45.06
CA ALA A 555 -10.86 -8.22 -44.62
C ALA A 555 -12.37 -8.16 -44.34
N LYS A 556 -13.17 -9.07 -44.91
CA LYS A 556 -14.65 -9.07 -44.74
C LYS A 556 -15.14 -10.09 -43.72
N HIS A 557 -14.31 -11.09 -43.40
CA HIS A 557 -14.73 -12.27 -42.65
C HIS A 557 -13.82 -12.54 -41.47
N ASP A 558 -13.08 -11.54 -40.98
CA ASP A 558 -12.26 -11.63 -39.76
C ASP A 558 -13.07 -12.15 -38.55
N VAL A 559 -14.36 -11.76 -38.47
CA VAL A 559 -15.30 -12.22 -37.45
C VAL A 559 -15.51 -13.74 -37.47
N LEU A 560 -15.41 -14.40 -38.63
CA LEU A 560 -15.56 -15.86 -38.75
C LEU A 560 -14.47 -16.60 -37.96
N CYS A 561 -13.24 -16.11 -37.95
CA CYS A 561 -12.17 -16.72 -37.15
C CYS A 561 -12.52 -16.73 -35.67
N TYR A 562 -13.08 -15.63 -35.16
CA TYR A 562 -13.47 -15.51 -33.75
C TYR A 562 -14.65 -16.43 -33.41
N GLU A 563 -15.65 -16.52 -34.28
CA GLU A 563 -16.81 -17.41 -34.07
C GLU A 563 -16.41 -18.89 -34.14
N LEU A 564 -15.50 -19.28 -35.05
CA LEU A 564 -14.95 -20.65 -35.08
C LEU A 564 -14.14 -20.98 -33.81
N LYS A 565 -13.34 -20.05 -33.30
CA LYS A 565 -12.62 -20.23 -32.01
C LYS A 565 -13.60 -20.39 -30.84
N GLN A 566 -14.67 -19.58 -30.78
CA GLN A 566 -15.71 -19.75 -29.77
C GLN A 566 -16.41 -21.11 -29.88
N LEU A 567 -16.73 -21.54 -31.08
CA LEU A 567 -17.36 -22.84 -31.33
C LEU A 567 -16.44 -23.99 -30.89
N TYR A 568 -15.14 -23.92 -31.19
CA TYR A 568 -14.15 -24.88 -30.70
C TYR A 568 -14.12 -24.93 -29.17
N VAL A 569 -14.10 -23.77 -28.50
CA VAL A 569 -14.12 -23.73 -27.03
C VAL A 569 -15.40 -24.38 -26.49
N ALA A 570 -16.56 -24.06 -27.07
CA ALA A 570 -17.85 -24.61 -26.66
C ALA A 570 -17.88 -26.14 -26.77
N ILE A 571 -17.47 -26.70 -27.90
CA ILE A 571 -17.41 -28.16 -28.13
C ILE A 571 -16.46 -28.83 -27.12
N THR A 572 -15.29 -28.24 -26.88
CA THR A 572 -14.29 -28.82 -25.97
C THR A 572 -14.61 -28.67 -24.48
N ARG A 573 -15.75 -28.05 -24.11
CA ARG A 573 -16.23 -28.07 -22.70
C ARG A 573 -16.91 -29.39 -22.34
N THR A 574 -17.32 -30.17 -23.35
CA THR A 574 -18.04 -31.42 -23.17
C THR A 574 -17.11 -32.59 -22.87
N ARG A 575 -17.52 -33.45 -21.93
CA ARG A 575 -16.82 -34.70 -21.61
C ARG A 575 -17.55 -35.96 -22.07
N GLN A 576 -18.88 -35.97 -22.12
CA GLN A 576 -19.68 -37.13 -22.52
C GLN A 576 -20.67 -36.84 -23.65
N ARG A 577 -21.67 -35.96 -23.48
CA ARG A 577 -22.72 -35.74 -24.49
C ARG A 577 -22.80 -34.28 -24.92
N LEU A 578 -22.73 -34.04 -26.23
CA LEU A 578 -22.90 -32.73 -26.83
C LEU A 578 -24.19 -32.70 -27.63
N TRP A 579 -25.08 -31.78 -27.26
CA TRP A 579 -26.30 -31.49 -27.99
C TRP A 579 -26.20 -30.10 -28.60
N ILE A 580 -26.57 -29.97 -29.87
CA ILE A 580 -26.61 -28.69 -30.59
C ILE A 580 -28.04 -28.43 -31.03
N CYS A 581 -28.58 -27.28 -30.65
CA CYS A 581 -29.97 -26.91 -30.84
C CYS A 581 -30.09 -25.45 -31.29
N GLU A 582 -30.88 -25.18 -32.32
CA GLU A 582 -31.09 -23.85 -32.90
C GLU A 582 -32.59 -23.57 -33.05
N ASP A 583 -33.02 -22.33 -32.80
CA ASP A 583 -34.43 -21.94 -32.98
C ASP A 583 -34.79 -21.73 -34.47
N ARG A 584 -33.79 -21.50 -35.32
CA ARG A 584 -33.93 -21.26 -36.77
C ARG A 584 -32.88 -22.05 -37.54
N ASP A 585 -33.31 -23.08 -38.25
CA ASP A 585 -32.40 -24.02 -38.93
C ASP A 585 -31.55 -23.37 -40.03
N GLY A 586 -32.00 -22.27 -40.62
CA GLY A 586 -31.35 -21.65 -41.79
C GLY A 586 -29.90 -21.18 -41.56
N PHE A 587 -29.51 -20.83 -40.33
CA PHE A 587 -28.13 -20.43 -40.01
C PHE A 587 -27.23 -21.61 -39.63
N LEU A 588 -27.82 -22.73 -39.20
CA LEU A 588 -27.11 -23.97 -38.84
C LEU A 588 -26.76 -24.81 -40.06
N SER A 589 -27.58 -24.74 -41.13
CA SER A 589 -27.48 -25.63 -42.29
C SER A 589 -26.06 -25.78 -42.85
N PRO A 590 -25.26 -24.70 -43.05
CA PRO A 590 -23.91 -24.85 -43.59
C PRO A 590 -22.97 -25.72 -42.74
N MET A 591 -23.08 -25.61 -41.40
CA MET A 591 -22.27 -26.40 -40.47
C MET A 591 -22.86 -27.80 -40.28
N ALA A 592 -24.18 -27.94 -40.25
CA ALA A 592 -24.84 -29.24 -40.17
C ALA A 592 -24.51 -30.12 -41.39
N ASP A 593 -24.60 -29.58 -42.60
CA ASP A 593 -24.26 -30.28 -43.83
C ASP A 593 -22.79 -30.71 -43.84
N TYR A 594 -21.90 -29.82 -43.39
CA TYR A 594 -20.48 -30.11 -43.24
C TYR A 594 -20.22 -31.27 -42.28
N TRP A 595 -20.80 -31.22 -41.07
CA TRP A 595 -20.60 -32.25 -40.05
C TRP A 595 -21.26 -33.59 -40.40
N GLN A 596 -22.46 -33.57 -40.98
CA GLN A 596 -23.15 -34.77 -41.47
C GLN A 596 -22.33 -35.44 -42.58
N LYS A 597 -21.75 -34.65 -43.49
CA LYS A 597 -20.93 -35.19 -44.58
C LYS A 597 -19.67 -35.89 -44.08
N LEU A 598 -19.07 -35.38 -43.01
CA LEU A 598 -17.93 -36.01 -42.32
C LEU A 598 -18.33 -37.14 -41.38
N ASN A 599 -19.63 -37.44 -41.22
CA ASN A 599 -20.18 -38.41 -40.26
C ASN A 599 -19.75 -38.13 -38.81
N LEU A 600 -19.69 -36.84 -38.43
CA LEU A 600 -19.25 -36.42 -37.10
C LEU A 600 -20.41 -36.19 -36.12
N VAL A 601 -21.65 -36.21 -36.61
CA VAL A 601 -22.85 -35.92 -35.82
C VAL A 601 -23.98 -36.89 -36.17
N GLN A 602 -24.89 -37.09 -35.22
CA GLN A 602 -26.17 -37.77 -35.40
C GLN A 602 -27.30 -36.75 -35.40
N VAL A 603 -28.38 -37.00 -36.15
CA VAL A 603 -29.56 -36.13 -36.16
C VAL A 603 -30.68 -36.89 -35.46
N GLU A 604 -31.22 -36.29 -34.40
CA GLU A 604 -32.30 -36.89 -33.60
C GLU A 604 -33.48 -35.92 -33.49
N ILE A 605 -34.69 -36.45 -33.55
CA ILE A 605 -35.92 -35.66 -33.41
C ILE A 605 -36.15 -35.37 -31.93
N LEU A 606 -36.38 -34.09 -31.58
CA LEU A 606 -36.70 -33.70 -30.21
C LEU A 606 -38.12 -34.17 -29.85
N ASP A 607 -38.26 -35.35 -29.24
CA ASP A 607 -39.51 -35.87 -28.69
C ASP A 607 -39.48 -36.01 -27.16
N ASP A 608 -40.61 -36.34 -26.54
CA ASP A 608 -40.72 -36.43 -25.07
C ASP A 608 -39.83 -37.55 -24.50
N SER A 609 -39.55 -38.61 -25.28
CA SER A 609 -38.68 -39.71 -24.86
C SER A 609 -37.22 -39.29 -24.82
N PHE A 610 -36.78 -38.51 -25.82
CA PHE A 610 -35.45 -37.94 -25.90
C PHE A 610 -35.23 -36.92 -24.78
N VAL A 611 -36.21 -36.05 -24.50
CA VAL A 611 -36.13 -35.10 -23.38
C VAL A 611 -36.00 -35.81 -22.03
N GLN A 612 -36.65 -36.97 -21.85
CA GLN A 612 -36.45 -37.79 -20.64
C GLN A 612 -35.04 -38.40 -20.59
N ALA A 613 -34.50 -38.87 -21.71
CA ALA A 613 -33.15 -39.43 -21.79
C ALA A 613 -32.03 -38.37 -21.56
N MET A 614 -32.33 -37.10 -21.81
CA MET A 614 -31.44 -35.99 -21.48
C MET A 614 -31.29 -35.76 -19.98
N GLN A 615 -32.22 -36.21 -19.14
CA GLN A 615 -32.21 -35.88 -17.71
C GLN A 615 -31.19 -36.71 -16.95
N VAL A 616 -30.35 -36.03 -16.17
CA VAL A 616 -29.44 -36.67 -15.21
C VAL A 616 -29.77 -36.13 -13.82
N ALA A 617 -30.25 -37.01 -12.94
CA ALA A 617 -30.46 -36.66 -11.55
C ALA A 617 -29.11 -36.37 -10.89
N SER A 618 -29.02 -35.29 -10.13
CA SER A 618 -27.84 -34.94 -9.36
C SER A 618 -28.17 -34.87 -7.88
N SER A 619 -27.24 -35.35 -7.05
CA SER A 619 -27.33 -35.26 -5.61
C SER A 619 -27.13 -33.83 -5.12
N LEU A 620 -27.50 -33.56 -3.86
CA LEU A 620 -27.21 -32.26 -3.23
C LEU A 620 -25.70 -31.98 -3.17
N GLU A 621 -24.88 -33.02 -2.99
CA GLU A 621 -23.42 -32.90 -2.94
C GLU A 621 -22.84 -32.54 -4.32
N ASP A 622 -23.39 -33.10 -5.40
CA ASP A 622 -22.98 -32.75 -6.77
C ASP A 622 -23.25 -31.26 -7.05
N TRP A 623 -24.42 -30.76 -6.63
CA TRP A 623 -24.76 -29.34 -6.72
C TRP A 623 -23.83 -28.46 -5.88
N LYS A 624 -23.51 -28.89 -4.67
CA LYS A 624 -22.57 -28.18 -3.80
C LYS A 624 -21.20 -28.10 -4.45
N TRP A 625 -20.67 -29.21 -4.94
CA TRP A 625 -19.37 -29.28 -5.60
C TRP A 625 -19.34 -28.44 -6.88
N ARG A 626 -20.41 -28.47 -7.66
CA ARG A 626 -20.58 -27.60 -8.84
C ARG A 626 -20.65 -26.13 -8.45
N GLY A 627 -21.30 -25.79 -7.33
CA GLY A 627 -21.32 -24.44 -6.77
C GLY A 627 -19.92 -23.96 -6.40
N MET A 628 -19.11 -24.83 -5.76
CA MET A 628 -17.70 -24.52 -5.47
C MET A 628 -16.91 -24.22 -6.74
N LYS A 629 -17.09 -25.04 -7.79
CA LYS A 629 -16.48 -24.75 -9.11
C LYS A 629 -16.86 -23.40 -9.69
N MET A 630 -18.10 -22.96 -9.51
CA MET A 630 -18.56 -21.66 -10.01
C MET A 630 -17.98 -20.49 -9.20
N LEU A 631 -17.85 -20.64 -7.87
CA LEU A 631 -17.16 -19.65 -7.03
C LEU A 631 -15.71 -19.45 -7.45
N GLU A 632 -15.02 -20.54 -7.80
CA GLU A 632 -13.60 -20.51 -8.21
C GLU A 632 -13.38 -19.67 -9.48
N VAL A 633 -14.27 -19.80 -10.47
CA VAL A 633 -14.22 -18.98 -11.70
C VAL A 633 -14.82 -17.59 -11.51
N ARG A 634 -15.18 -17.23 -10.27
CA ARG A 634 -15.86 -15.98 -9.89
C ARG A 634 -17.20 -15.76 -10.59
N ASN A 635 -17.85 -16.83 -11.03
CA ASN A 635 -19.23 -16.75 -11.51
C ASN A 635 -20.19 -16.90 -10.32
N TYR A 636 -20.28 -15.84 -9.52
CA TYR A 636 -21.02 -15.85 -8.27
C TYR A 636 -22.53 -16.07 -8.48
N LYS A 637 -23.10 -15.60 -9.59
CA LYS A 637 -24.52 -15.82 -9.93
C LYS A 637 -24.83 -17.29 -10.17
N ALA A 638 -24.02 -17.97 -10.98
CA ALA A 638 -24.16 -19.40 -11.21
C ALA A 638 -23.90 -20.20 -9.93
N ALA A 639 -22.91 -19.77 -9.12
CA ALA A 639 -22.63 -20.38 -7.83
C ALA A 639 -23.81 -20.30 -6.86
N THR A 640 -24.45 -19.13 -6.74
CA THR A 640 -25.67 -18.96 -5.93
C THR A 640 -26.74 -19.95 -6.38
N GLN A 641 -27.03 -20.05 -7.68
CA GLN A 641 -28.02 -21.00 -8.19
C GLN A 641 -27.68 -22.45 -7.85
N CYS A 642 -26.41 -22.84 -7.91
CA CYS A 642 -25.96 -24.18 -7.52
C CYS A 642 -26.18 -24.45 -6.02
N PHE A 643 -25.82 -23.51 -5.14
CA PHE A 643 -25.98 -23.70 -3.69
C PHE A 643 -27.44 -23.66 -3.23
N GLU A 644 -28.29 -22.87 -3.89
CA GLU A 644 -29.74 -22.93 -3.68
C GLU A 644 -30.26 -24.34 -3.98
N ARG A 645 -29.81 -24.97 -5.08
CA ARG A 645 -30.18 -26.36 -5.42
C ARG A 645 -29.58 -27.38 -4.47
N ALA A 646 -28.37 -27.15 -3.98
CA ALA A 646 -27.75 -27.95 -2.93
C ALA A 646 -28.43 -27.80 -1.56
N ARG A 647 -29.31 -26.79 -1.41
CA ARG A 647 -29.90 -26.36 -0.12
C ARG A 647 -28.83 -25.96 0.91
N ASP A 648 -27.71 -25.45 0.43
CA ASP A 648 -26.58 -25.01 1.26
C ASP A 648 -26.66 -23.50 1.49
N PHE A 649 -27.37 -23.11 2.56
CA PHE A 649 -27.63 -21.71 2.89
C PHE A 649 -26.37 -20.90 3.19
N TYR A 650 -25.32 -21.54 3.70
CA TYR A 650 -24.06 -20.86 3.99
C TYR A 650 -23.41 -20.40 2.69
N TRP A 651 -23.23 -21.33 1.76
CA TRP A 651 -22.53 -21.08 0.51
C TRP A 651 -23.36 -20.28 -0.49
N GLU A 652 -24.68 -20.42 -0.46
CA GLU A 652 -25.61 -19.55 -1.20
C GLU A 652 -25.40 -18.08 -0.83
N LYS A 653 -25.45 -17.77 0.47
CA LYS A 653 -25.24 -16.42 0.98
C LYS A 653 -23.84 -15.91 0.71
N PHE A 654 -22.83 -16.76 0.85
CA PHE A 654 -21.45 -16.43 0.52
C PHE A 654 -21.30 -16.01 -0.95
N ALA A 655 -21.87 -16.80 -1.87
CA ALA A 655 -21.86 -16.50 -3.29
C ALA A 655 -22.59 -15.19 -3.59
N ARG A 656 -23.79 -14.99 -3.01
CA ARG A 656 -24.58 -13.78 -3.20
C ARG A 656 -23.87 -12.52 -2.70
N ALA A 657 -23.27 -12.57 -1.51
CA ALA A 657 -22.50 -11.44 -0.97
C ALA A 657 -21.27 -11.12 -1.84
N SER A 658 -20.63 -12.15 -2.40
CA SER A 658 -19.50 -11.99 -3.31
C SER A 658 -19.92 -11.34 -4.64
N ASP A 659 -21.06 -11.73 -5.22
CA ASP A 659 -21.65 -11.10 -6.43
C ASP A 659 -21.95 -9.61 -6.19
N LEU A 660 -22.54 -9.29 -5.04
CA LEU A 660 -22.82 -7.91 -4.63
C LEU A 660 -21.53 -7.10 -4.51
N LYS A 661 -20.49 -7.66 -3.88
CA LYS A 661 -19.18 -7.03 -3.73
C LYS A 661 -18.53 -6.72 -5.10
N GLU A 662 -18.51 -7.70 -6.01
CA GLU A 662 -17.93 -7.52 -7.34
C GLU A 662 -18.73 -6.51 -8.18
N THR A 663 -20.06 -6.60 -8.14
CA THR A 663 -20.92 -5.63 -8.81
C THR A 663 -20.70 -4.22 -8.24
N ALA A 664 -20.59 -4.07 -6.93
CA ALA A 664 -20.31 -2.78 -6.32
C ALA A 664 -18.98 -2.18 -6.79
N ASN A 665 -17.92 -2.99 -6.88
CA ASN A 665 -16.61 -2.56 -7.37
C ASN A 665 -16.66 -2.07 -8.83
N ASN A 666 -17.43 -2.76 -9.69
CA ASN A 666 -17.64 -2.35 -11.07
C ASN A 666 -18.42 -1.02 -11.20
N TRP A 667 -19.31 -0.72 -10.26
CA TRP A 667 -20.15 0.49 -10.27
C TRP A 667 -19.55 1.70 -9.56
N ARG A 668 -18.45 1.54 -8.81
CA ARG A 668 -17.84 2.59 -7.97
C ARG A 668 -17.52 3.88 -8.73
N GLY A 669 -17.13 3.76 -10.01
CA GLY A 669 -16.82 4.90 -10.89
C GLY A 669 -18.04 5.58 -11.54
N LEU A 670 -19.23 4.96 -11.48
CA LEU A 670 -20.48 5.47 -12.07
C LEU A 670 -21.42 6.04 -11.01
N ARG A 671 -21.62 5.30 -9.91
CA ARG A 671 -22.57 5.60 -8.83
C ARG A 671 -22.00 5.18 -7.48
N LEU A 672 -21.23 6.09 -6.87
CA LEU A 672 -20.56 5.84 -5.59
C LEU A 672 -21.57 5.42 -4.49
N ASP A 673 -22.67 6.16 -4.33
CA ASP A 673 -23.65 5.88 -3.26
C ASP A 673 -24.24 4.48 -3.35
N LYS A 674 -24.65 4.06 -4.55
CA LYS A 674 -25.20 2.71 -4.79
C LYS A 674 -24.14 1.62 -4.60
N SER A 675 -22.90 1.89 -5.01
CA SER A 675 -21.77 0.98 -4.78
C SER A 675 -21.53 0.77 -3.29
N LEU A 676 -21.51 1.83 -2.48
CA LEU A 676 -21.33 1.74 -1.03
C LEU A 676 -22.50 1.02 -0.35
N GLU A 677 -23.74 1.24 -0.79
CA GLU A 677 -24.92 0.52 -0.29
C GLU A 677 -24.82 -0.99 -0.54
N MET A 678 -24.44 -1.39 -1.77
CA MET A 678 -24.26 -2.80 -2.12
C MET A 678 -23.12 -3.47 -1.32
N LEU A 679 -22.04 -2.73 -1.02
CA LEU A 679 -20.94 -3.24 -0.18
C LEU A 679 -21.38 -3.44 1.28
N ARG A 680 -22.23 -2.55 1.82
CA ARG A 680 -22.83 -2.75 3.14
C ARG A 680 -23.77 -3.95 3.17
N GLU A 681 -24.64 -4.10 2.17
CA GLU A 681 -25.50 -5.30 2.06
C GLU A 681 -24.65 -6.58 1.99
N ALA A 682 -23.57 -6.58 1.21
CA ALA A 682 -22.64 -7.71 1.17
C ALA A 682 -22.00 -7.99 2.54
N ALA A 683 -21.57 -6.95 3.26
CA ALA A 683 -20.98 -7.07 4.59
C ALA A 683 -21.96 -7.68 5.61
N GLU A 684 -23.21 -7.20 5.64
CA GLU A 684 -24.27 -7.72 6.50
C GLU A 684 -24.58 -9.20 6.20
N ILE A 685 -24.60 -9.59 4.91
CA ILE A 685 -24.80 -10.99 4.54
C ILE A 685 -23.62 -11.86 5.04
N PHE A 686 -22.37 -11.42 4.88
CA PHE A 686 -21.20 -12.13 5.40
C PHE A 686 -21.22 -12.25 6.92
N GLU A 687 -21.65 -11.20 7.63
CA GLU A 687 -21.84 -11.21 9.08
C GLU A 687 -22.93 -12.21 9.49
N SER A 688 -24.02 -12.29 8.73
CA SER A 688 -25.13 -13.23 9.00
C SER A 688 -24.72 -14.71 8.89
N ILE A 689 -23.69 -15.03 8.09
CA ILE A 689 -23.11 -16.37 7.99
C ILE A 689 -21.90 -16.55 8.92
N LYS A 690 -21.62 -15.59 9.81
CA LYS A 690 -20.44 -15.57 10.71
C LYS A 690 -19.09 -15.60 9.98
N ASN A 691 -19.04 -15.15 8.73
CA ASN A 691 -17.77 -14.94 8.02
C ASN A 691 -17.25 -13.52 8.31
N ILE A 692 -16.74 -13.33 9.52
CA ILE A 692 -16.35 -12.02 10.05
C ILE A 692 -15.24 -11.38 9.20
N LYS A 693 -14.27 -12.17 8.74
CA LYS A 693 -13.17 -11.70 7.90
C LYS A 693 -13.68 -11.04 6.61
N LYS A 694 -14.59 -11.70 5.87
CA LYS A 694 -15.16 -11.15 4.63
C LYS A 694 -16.09 -9.96 4.88
N ALA A 695 -16.83 -9.99 5.99
CA ALA A 695 -17.66 -8.86 6.41
C ALA A 695 -16.81 -7.61 6.65
N ILE A 696 -15.72 -7.74 7.42
CA ILE A 696 -14.76 -6.66 7.66
C ILE A 696 -14.21 -6.09 6.35
N GLU A 697 -13.78 -6.95 5.41
CA GLU A 697 -13.31 -6.49 4.11
C GLU A 697 -14.36 -5.61 3.40
N CYS A 698 -15.61 -6.04 3.39
CA CYS A 698 -16.69 -5.29 2.75
C CYS A 698 -17.00 -3.97 3.47
N TYR A 699 -16.95 -3.93 4.82
CA TYR A 699 -17.09 -2.69 5.57
C TYR A 699 -15.94 -1.71 5.31
N ILE A 700 -14.70 -2.19 5.20
CA ILE A 700 -13.56 -1.36 4.81
C ILE A 700 -13.72 -0.86 3.36
N ASP A 701 -14.18 -1.72 2.44
CA ASP A 701 -14.47 -1.32 1.05
C ASP A 701 -15.58 -0.24 0.99
N ALA A 702 -16.56 -0.33 1.89
CA ALA A 702 -17.68 0.60 2.06
C ALA A 702 -17.33 1.87 2.85
N GLU A 703 -16.07 2.02 3.28
CA GLU A 703 -15.57 3.13 4.12
C GLU A 703 -16.28 3.24 5.49
N ASP A 704 -16.90 2.15 5.94
CA ASP A 704 -17.49 2.00 7.27
C ASP A 704 -16.46 1.40 8.24
N TYR A 705 -15.43 2.20 8.52
CA TYR A 705 -14.33 1.78 9.40
C TYR A 705 -14.78 1.56 10.85
N GLN A 706 -15.89 2.16 11.27
CA GLN A 706 -16.41 1.96 12.62
C GLN A 706 -16.89 0.52 12.80
N LYS A 707 -17.74 0.03 11.88
CA LYS A 707 -18.21 -1.37 11.91
C LYS A 707 -17.09 -2.37 11.73
N ALA A 708 -16.14 -2.09 10.84
CA ALA A 708 -14.94 -2.92 10.67
C ALA A 708 -14.12 -3.01 11.97
N GLY A 709 -13.96 -1.91 12.69
CA GLY A 709 -13.25 -1.87 13.98
C GLY A 709 -13.96 -2.68 15.07
N GLU A 710 -15.29 -2.56 15.16
CA GLU A 710 -16.11 -3.36 16.09
C GLU A 710 -15.93 -4.87 15.86
N LEU A 711 -15.95 -5.30 14.59
CA LEU A 711 -15.75 -6.71 14.24
C LEU A 711 -14.32 -7.21 14.49
N TYR A 712 -13.29 -6.40 14.22
CA TYR A 712 -11.91 -6.77 14.58
C TYR A 712 -11.72 -6.93 16.09
N GLN A 713 -12.40 -6.11 16.89
CA GLN A 713 -12.37 -6.23 18.34
C GLN A 713 -12.98 -7.55 18.81
N VAL A 714 -14.07 -8.01 18.16
CA VAL A 714 -14.66 -9.33 18.42
C VAL A 714 -13.70 -10.47 18.07
N GLU A 715 -12.95 -10.36 16.97
CA GLU A 715 -11.89 -11.31 16.58
C GLU A 715 -10.62 -11.21 17.44
N SER A 716 -10.60 -10.35 18.47
CA SER A 716 -9.44 -10.08 19.34
C SER A 716 -8.20 -9.55 18.61
N ASP A 717 -8.35 -9.03 17.38
CA ASP A 717 -7.29 -8.31 16.68
C ASP A 717 -7.33 -6.83 17.04
N LEU A 718 -6.84 -6.54 18.24
CA LEU A 718 -6.88 -5.20 18.82
C LEU A 718 -6.08 -4.19 17.99
N LYS A 719 -5.03 -4.63 17.28
CA LYS A 719 -4.24 -3.71 16.47
C LYS A 719 -5.05 -3.18 15.29
N ARG A 720 -5.64 -4.08 14.50
CA ARG A 720 -6.45 -3.71 13.33
C ARG A 720 -7.75 -3.02 13.71
N ALA A 721 -8.34 -3.39 14.85
CA ALA A 721 -9.48 -2.67 15.42
C ALA A 721 -9.12 -1.19 15.71
N GLY A 722 -7.99 -0.94 16.38
CA GLY A 722 -7.52 0.42 16.66
C GLY A 722 -7.23 1.23 15.38
N GLU A 723 -6.67 0.60 14.35
CA GLU A 723 -6.40 1.25 13.06
C GLU A 723 -7.71 1.67 12.39
N CYS A 724 -8.71 0.78 12.36
CA CYS A 724 -10.04 1.07 11.81
C CYS A 724 -10.73 2.21 12.59
N PHE A 725 -10.71 2.19 13.92
CA PHE A 725 -11.29 3.29 14.71
C PHE A 725 -10.57 4.63 14.51
N THR A 726 -9.26 4.60 14.26
CA THR A 726 -8.48 5.81 13.93
C THR A 726 -8.93 6.37 12.57
N LEU A 727 -9.08 5.51 11.55
CA LEU A 727 -9.60 5.89 10.23
C LEU A 727 -11.05 6.39 10.28
N ALA A 728 -11.88 5.84 11.18
CA ALA A 728 -13.24 6.30 11.44
C ALA A 728 -13.31 7.67 12.14
N GLY A 729 -12.18 8.20 12.65
CA GLY A 729 -12.15 9.38 13.51
C GLY A 729 -12.66 9.14 14.93
N CYS A 730 -12.90 7.89 15.31
CA CYS A 730 -13.33 7.47 16.64
C CYS A 730 -12.13 7.30 17.59
N TYR A 731 -11.34 8.37 17.76
CA TYR A 731 -10.06 8.34 18.47
C TYR A 731 -10.13 7.83 19.91
N LYS A 732 -11.27 7.99 20.58
CA LYS A 732 -11.47 7.48 21.94
C LYS A 732 -11.48 5.94 21.98
N LEU A 733 -12.26 5.33 21.08
CA LEU A 733 -12.32 3.87 20.95
C LEU A 733 -10.97 3.32 20.47
N ALA A 734 -10.34 4.00 19.51
CA ALA A 734 -8.99 3.63 19.06
C ALA A 734 -7.98 3.60 20.21
N ALA A 735 -7.95 4.65 21.03
CA ALA A 735 -7.06 4.73 22.19
C ALA A 735 -7.34 3.64 23.23
N GLU A 736 -8.61 3.34 23.51
CA GLU A 736 -9.02 2.28 24.44
C GLU A 736 -8.56 0.90 23.97
N VAL A 737 -8.78 0.58 22.70
CA VAL A 737 -8.41 -0.71 22.09
C VAL A 737 -6.89 -0.86 21.99
N TYR A 738 -6.17 0.18 21.57
CA TYR A 738 -4.71 0.16 21.55
C TYR A 738 -4.12 0.01 22.95
N ALA A 739 -4.75 0.60 23.97
CA ALA A 739 -4.32 0.44 25.35
C ALA A 739 -4.54 -0.98 25.87
N GLU A 740 -5.64 -1.63 25.49
CA GLU A 740 -5.90 -3.05 25.79
C GLU A 740 -4.86 -3.97 25.13
N GLY A 741 -4.47 -3.67 23.90
CA GLY A 741 -3.45 -4.41 23.14
C GLY A 741 -1.99 -4.08 23.47
N TYR A 742 -1.73 -3.18 24.43
CA TYR A 742 -0.39 -2.66 24.76
C TYR A 742 0.36 -2.02 23.57
N TYR A 743 -0.37 -1.45 22.60
CA TYR A 743 0.15 -0.69 21.46
C TYR A 743 0.35 0.78 21.84
N LEU A 744 1.42 1.03 22.58
CA LEU A 744 1.68 2.29 23.30
C LEU A 744 1.81 3.51 22.36
N CYS A 745 2.59 3.40 21.28
CA CYS A 745 2.79 4.50 20.33
C CYS A 745 1.48 4.87 19.63
N ASP A 746 0.75 3.87 19.15
CA ASP A 746 -0.50 4.05 18.41
C ASP A 746 -1.61 4.64 19.31
N CYS A 747 -1.67 4.22 20.58
CA CYS A 747 -2.58 4.79 21.57
C CYS A 747 -2.31 6.29 21.80
N LEU A 748 -1.04 6.69 21.96
CA LEU A 748 -0.66 8.09 22.17
C LEU A 748 -0.88 8.94 20.91
N TYR A 749 -0.67 8.36 19.74
CA TYR A 749 -1.01 8.98 18.47
C TYR A 749 -2.52 9.26 18.38
N ALA A 750 -3.36 8.25 18.61
CA ALA A 750 -4.82 8.41 18.62
C ALA A 750 -5.28 9.45 19.65
N CYS A 751 -4.68 9.46 20.85
CA CYS A 751 -4.96 10.47 21.87
C CYS A 751 -4.57 11.89 21.42
N SER A 752 -3.48 12.05 20.67
CA SER A 752 -3.02 13.35 20.16
C SER A 752 -3.96 13.90 19.10
N GLU A 753 -4.26 13.09 18.09
CA GLU A 753 -5.17 13.46 16.99
C GLU A 753 -6.59 13.74 17.49
N GLY A 754 -7.07 12.91 18.43
CA GLY A 754 -8.36 13.11 19.09
C GLY A 754 -8.41 14.22 20.14
N LYS A 755 -7.28 14.87 20.46
CA LYS A 755 -7.13 15.85 21.55
C LYS A 755 -7.57 15.31 22.93
N LEU A 756 -7.41 14.00 23.15
CA LEU A 756 -7.78 13.27 24.37
C LEU A 756 -6.63 13.25 25.39
N PHE A 757 -6.10 14.42 25.73
CA PHE A 757 -4.86 14.56 26.49
C PHE A 757 -4.92 13.94 27.91
N ASP A 758 -6.05 14.09 28.61
CA ASP A 758 -6.23 13.48 29.93
C ASP A 758 -6.41 11.95 29.88
N LEU A 759 -6.86 11.41 28.75
CA LEU A 759 -6.96 9.96 28.56
C LEU A 759 -5.57 9.37 28.33
N GLY A 760 -4.80 9.94 27.40
CA GLY A 760 -3.41 9.53 27.15
C GLY A 760 -2.52 9.64 28.40
N LEU A 761 -2.67 10.70 29.20
CA LEU A 761 -1.93 10.83 30.46
C LEU A 761 -2.28 9.75 31.48
N ARG A 762 -3.56 9.35 31.56
CA ARG A 762 -3.99 8.24 32.42
C ARG A 762 -3.35 6.92 32.01
N TYR A 763 -3.30 6.64 30.70
CA TYR A 763 -2.66 5.43 30.18
C TYR A 763 -1.15 5.41 30.45
N ILE A 764 -0.44 6.53 30.22
CA ILE A 764 0.98 6.65 30.57
C ILE A 764 1.22 6.28 32.05
N ARG A 765 0.38 6.82 32.95
CA ARG A 765 0.48 6.54 34.40
C ARG A 765 0.16 5.09 34.74
N SER A 766 -0.88 4.49 34.17
CA SER A 766 -1.22 3.08 34.42
C SER A 766 -0.13 2.13 33.93
N TRP A 767 0.47 2.41 32.77
CA TRP A 767 1.56 1.59 32.24
C TRP A 767 2.85 1.73 33.06
N LYS A 768 3.15 2.94 33.58
CA LYS A 768 4.25 3.15 34.54
C LYS A 768 4.05 2.35 35.83
N GLN A 769 2.81 2.20 36.31
CA GLN A 769 2.49 1.40 37.50
C GLN A 769 2.56 -0.11 37.25
N GLN A 770 2.17 -0.60 36.07
CA GLN A 770 2.25 -2.03 35.74
C GLN A 770 3.67 -2.51 35.41
N LYS A 771 4.55 -1.62 34.92
CA LYS A 771 5.98 -1.90 34.68
C LYS A 771 6.76 -2.35 35.93
N SER A 772 6.20 -2.20 37.15
CA SER A 772 6.84 -2.67 38.38
C SER A 772 6.59 -4.15 38.70
N LEU A 773 5.79 -4.89 37.90
CA LEU A 773 5.29 -6.23 38.27
C LEU A 773 5.52 -7.36 37.24
N SER A 774 6.02 -7.14 36.01
CA SER A 774 6.27 -8.24 35.06
C SER A 774 7.45 -8.02 34.09
N CYS A 775 8.01 -9.13 33.60
CA CYS A 775 9.41 -9.30 33.19
C CYS A 775 9.60 -9.50 31.66
N LYS A 776 10.67 -8.90 31.11
CA LYS A 776 11.64 -9.36 30.06
C LYS A 776 12.03 -8.24 29.07
N PRO A 777 13.34 -8.01 28.83
CA PRO A 777 13.82 -6.96 27.94
C PRO A 777 14.04 -7.50 26.51
N THR A 778 13.23 -7.06 25.56
CA THR A 778 13.54 -7.19 24.12
C THR A 778 13.48 -5.81 23.46
N GLN A 779 14.47 -5.56 22.61
CA GLN A 779 14.83 -4.45 21.70
C GLN A 779 13.96 -3.17 21.50
N LYS A 780 12.69 -3.08 21.91
CA LYS A 780 11.80 -1.91 21.74
C LYS A 780 11.84 -0.89 22.89
N ARG A 781 12.93 -0.80 23.65
CA ARG A 781 13.00 0.05 24.86
C ARG A 781 13.26 1.54 24.57
N ILE A 782 13.78 1.86 23.37
CA ILE A 782 14.29 3.20 23.03
C ILE A 782 13.18 4.11 22.46
N ASP A 783 12.27 3.59 21.63
CA ASP A 783 11.18 4.40 21.04
C ASP A 783 10.08 4.82 22.02
N LEU A 784 9.83 4.00 23.06
CA LEU A 784 8.73 4.25 23.99
C LEU A 784 8.88 5.56 24.77
N ASN A 785 10.11 5.92 25.15
CA ASN A 785 10.38 7.15 25.88
C ASN A 785 10.29 8.38 24.95
N ALA A 786 10.64 8.23 23.67
CA ALA A 786 10.55 9.30 22.69
C ALA A 786 9.09 9.66 22.37
N SER A 787 8.25 8.66 22.09
CA SER A 787 6.83 8.84 21.80
C SER A 787 6.05 9.40 23.01
N GLU A 788 6.37 8.94 24.22
CA GLU A 788 5.82 9.50 25.46
C GLU A 788 6.19 10.98 25.61
N GLN A 789 7.47 11.31 25.41
CA GLN A 789 7.97 12.68 25.54
C GLN A 789 7.36 13.60 24.49
N GLU A 790 7.12 13.11 23.27
CA GLU A 790 6.50 13.87 22.19
C GLU A 790 5.01 14.13 22.47
N PHE A 791 4.28 13.12 22.96
CA PHE A 791 2.90 13.26 23.40
C PHE A 791 2.76 14.31 24.52
N LEU A 792 3.61 14.25 25.54
CA LEU A 792 3.57 15.20 26.65
C LEU A 792 3.90 16.63 26.18
N ARG A 793 4.84 16.78 25.23
CA ARG A 793 5.14 18.07 24.60
C ARG A 793 3.96 18.62 23.83
N SER A 794 3.28 17.80 23.02
CA SER A 794 2.11 18.23 22.26
C SER A 794 0.97 18.68 23.18
N CYS A 795 0.71 17.95 24.28
CA CYS A 795 -0.26 18.32 25.31
C CYS A 795 0.07 19.65 25.99
N ALA A 796 1.33 19.83 26.39
CA ALA A 796 1.79 21.06 27.04
C ALA A 796 1.68 22.27 26.09
N LEU A 797 2.06 22.09 24.82
CA LEU A 797 1.99 23.13 23.80
C LEU A 797 0.55 23.50 23.43
N ALA A 798 -0.37 22.53 23.40
CA ALA A 798 -1.79 22.77 23.21
C ALA A 798 -2.39 23.57 24.39
N SER A 799 -2.02 23.23 25.63
CA SER A 799 -2.46 23.94 26.84
C SER A 799 -1.90 25.38 26.89
N PHE A 800 -0.66 25.57 26.45
CA PHE A 800 -0.03 26.89 26.33
C PHE A 800 -0.74 27.78 25.30
N LYS A 801 -1.08 27.24 24.12
CA LYS A 801 -1.86 27.96 23.10
C LYS A 801 -3.23 28.42 23.61
N GLN A 802 -3.82 27.67 24.54
CA GLN A 802 -5.08 28.03 25.22
C GLN A 802 -4.90 28.99 26.41
N GLN A 803 -3.67 29.49 26.65
CA GLN A 803 -3.30 30.33 27.79
C GLN A 803 -3.53 29.69 29.18
N ASN A 804 -3.68 28.37 29.25
CA ASN A 804 -3.87 27.64 30.50
C ASN A 804 -2.53 27.11 31.03
N LYS A 805 -1.79 28.00 31.70
CA LYS A 805 -0.46 27.68 32.26
C LYS A 805 -0.48 26.59 33.36
N PRO A 806 -1.46 26.54 34.28
CA PRO A 806 -1.54 25.44 35.25
C PRO A 806 -1.71 24.06 34.59
N ALA A 807 -2.55 23.97 33.55
CA ALA A 807 -2.72 22.73 32.79
C ALA A 807 -1.45 22.35 32.01
N MET A 808 -0.73 23.32 31.43
CA MET A 808 0.57 23.07 30.81
C MET A 808 1.55 22.46 31.81
N MET A 809 1.67 23.04 33.01
CA MET A 809 2.60 22.55 34.03
C MET A 809 2.27 21.14 34.53
N LYS A 810 1.00 20.73 34.51
CA LYS A 810 0.59 19.34 34.80
C LYS A 810 1.30 18.33 33.87
N TYR A 811 1.42 18.64 32.58
CA TYR A 811 2.09 17.77 31.61
C TYR A 811 3.61 17.93 31.65
N VAL A 812 4.12 19.15 31.82
CA VAL A 812 5.58 19.42 31.89
C VAL A 812 6.21 18.68 33.06
N LYS A 813 5.56 18.64 34.23
CA LYS A 813 6.07 17.92 35.41
C LYS A 813 6.19 16.40 35.19
N ASP A 814 5.47 15.83 34.22
CA ASP A 814 5.54 14.41 33.88
C ASP A 814 6.59 14.09 32.79
N PHE A 815 7.37 15.08 32.31
CA PHE A 815 8.46 14.87 31.34
C PHE A 815 9.58 13.97 31.88
N SER A 816 10.30 13.31 30.96
CA SER A 816 11.35 12.33 31.29
C SER A 816 12.59 12.91 31.99
N SER A 817 12.92 14.19 31.76
CA SER A 817 14.08 14.84 32.36
C SER A 817 13.86 16.32 32.65
N LEU A 818 14.52 16.80 33.72
CA LEU A 818 14.54 18.22 34.09
C LEU A 818 15.08 19.12 32.97
N GLU A 819 16.09 18.66 32.23
CA GLU A 819 16.64 19.37 31.07
C GLU A 819 15.62 19.53 29.94
N SER A 820 14.78 18.52 29.71
CA SER A 820 13.69 18.60 28.74
C SER A 820 12.61 19.60 29.18
N MET A 821 12.31 19.68 30.48
CA MET A 821 11.40 20.67 31.04
C MET A 821 11.94 22.10 30.85
N ARG A 822 13.22 22.32 31.19
CA ARG A 822 13.92 23.60 31.01
C ARG A 822 13.89 24.06 29.56
N THR A 823 14.38 23.22 28.65
CA THR A 823 14.48 23.55 27.22
C THR A 823 13.12 23.91 26.64
N PHE A 824 12.05 23.22 27.07
CA PHE A 824 10.69 23.49 26.61
C PHE A 824 10.17 24.83 27.13
N LEU A 825 10.30 25.11 28.44
CA LEU A 825 9.83 26.36 29.04
C LEU A 825 10.63 27.58 28.57
N GLU A 826 11.94 27.45 28.40
CA GLU A 826 12.83 28.49 27.85
C GLU A 826 12.42 28.87 26.42
N LYS A 827 12.19 27.87 25.55
CA LYS A 827 11.73 28.12 24.16
C LYS A 827 10.40 28.84 24.09
N LEU A 828 9.50 28.62 25.06
CA LEU A 828 8.19 29.28 25.13
C LEU A 828 8.23 30.63 25.87
N GLY A 829 9.36 31.00 26.47
CA GLY A 829 9.49 32.21 27.29
C GLY A 829 8.73 32.16 28.62
N CYS A 830 8.38 30.96 29.12
CA CYS A 830 7.65 30.74 30.37
C CYS A 830 8.58 30.78 31.58
N PHE A 831 9.29 31.89 31.77
CA PHE A 831 10.34 32.03 32.80
C PHE A 831 9.80 32.00 34.24
N GLY A 832 8.51 32.31 34.45
CA GLY A 832 7.91 32.26 35.79
C GLY A 832 7.65 30.86 36.28
N GLU A 833 7.02 30.06 35.43
CA GLU A 833 6.77 28.65 35.71
C GLU A 833 8.09 27.86 35.78
N LEU A 834 9.10 28.25 34.99
CA LEU A 834 10.46 27.72 35.09
C LEU A 834 11.11 28.05 36.45
N SER A 835 11.01 29.31 36.91
CA SER A 835 11.54 29.72 38.21
C SER A 835 10.89 28.94 39.36
N GLU A 836 9.58 28.70 39.31
CA GLU A 836 8.87 27.89 40.30
C GLU A 836 9.32 26.43 40.28
N LEU A 837 9.46 25.83 39.08
CA LEU A 837 9.94 24.46 38.91
C LEU A 837 11.37 24.27 39.46
N GLU A 838 12.27 25.22 39.23
CA GLU A 838 13.63 25.17 39.76
C GLU A 838 13.67 25.36 41.29
N LEU A 839 12.77 26.18 41.84
CA LEU A 839 12.62 26.33 43.30
C LEU A 839 12.11 25.04 43.94
N GLU A 840 11.12 24.37 43.36
CA GLU A 840 10.60 23.08 43.82
C GLU A 840 11.70 21.99 43.84
N ASN A 841 12.61 22.02 42.86
CA ASN A 841 13.73 21.07 42.77
C ASN A 841 14.99 21.51 43.52
N GLY A 842 14.97 22.64 44.24
CA GLY A 842 16.08 23.13 45.05
C GLY A 842 17.25 23.77 44.27
N ASN A 843 17.08 24.02 42.97
CA ASN A 843 18.10 24.63 42.10
C ASN A 843 18.04 26.17 42.16
N LEU A 844 18.40 26.73 43.31
CA LEU A 844 18.21 28.15 43.61
C LEU A 844 18.93 29.10 42.62
N LEU A 845 20.10 28.72 42.10
CA LEU A 845 20.86 29.56 41.16
C LEU A 845 20.20 29.65 39.77
N GLU A 846 19.67 28.53 39.25
CA GLU A 846 18.94 28.52 37.97
C GLU A 846 17.56 29.18 38.09
N ALA A 847 16.92 29.07 39.26
CA ALA A 847 15.71 29.83 39.57
C ALA A 847 15.97 31.35 39.56
N ALA A 848 17.09 31.81 40.14
CA ALA A 848 17.48 33.22 40.11
C ALA A 848 17.77 33.70 38.68
N LYS A 849 18.42 32.89 37.85
CA LYS A 849 18.68 33.18 36.43
C LYS A 849 17.38 33.30 35.63
N SER A 850 16.41 32.44 35.90
CA SER A 850 15.07 32.51 35.29
C SER A 850 14.31 33.78 35.69
N ALA A 851 14.39 34.15 36.98
CA ALA A 851 13.82 35.42 37.48
C ALA A 851 14.48 36.65 36.84
N ARG A 852 15.79 36.60 36.58
CA ARG A 852 16.52 37.64 35.82
C ARG A 852 15.99 37.79 34.40
N GLN A 853 15.78 36.67 33.69
CA GLN A 853 15.26 36.68 32.33
C GLN A 853 13.81 37.19 32.24
N MET A 854 13.02 37.00 33.30
CA MET A 854 11.70 37.64 33.44
C MET A 854 11.79 39.16 33.65
N GLY A 855 12.94 39.67 34.13
CA GLY A 855 13.10 41.06 34.57
C GLY A 855 12.55 41.31 35.98
N ASN A 856 12.29 40.27 36.78
CA ASN A 856 11.80 40.39 38.16
C ASN A 856 12.97 40.43 39.15
N ILE A 857 13.57 41.62 39.27
CA ILE A 857 14.75 41.89 40.10
C ILE A 857 14.54 41.53 41.58
N PHE A 858 13.32 41.73 42.10
CA PHE A 858 13.02 41.45 43.50
C PHE A 858 12.97 39.94 43.80
N LEU A 859 12.37 39.17 42.89
CA LEU A 859 12.35 37.71 42.98
C LEU A 859 13.76 37.13 42.83
N GLU A 860 14.55 37.63 41.88
CA GLU A 860 15.96 37.24 41.72
C GLU A 860 16.75 37.48 43.02
N ALA A 861 16.63 38.67 43.61
CA ALA A 861 17.34 39.03 44.84
C ALA A 861 16.92 38.18 46.04
N ASP A 862 15.62 37.92 46.22
CA ASP A 862 15.11 37.06 47.30
C ASP A 862 15.63 35.61 47.12
N ILE A 863 15.70 35.08 45.89
CA ILE A 863 16.20 33.73 45.60
C ILE A 863 17.71 33.63 45.80
N LEU A 864 18.50 34.58 45.30
CA LEU A 864 19.96 34.63 45.51
C LEU A 864 20.33 34.70 46.99
N GLY A 865 19.55 35.49 47.75
CA GLY A 865 19.72 35.59 49.20
C GLY A 865 19.48 34.25 49.91
N LYS A 866 18.49 33.46 49.45
CA LYS A 866 18.25 32.09 49.94
C LYS A 866 19.33 31.09 49.48
N ALA A 867 19.94 31.32 48.31
CA ALA A 867 21.03 30.50 47.78
C ALA A 867 22.38 30.71 48.50
N GLY A 868 22.47 31.69 49.41
CA GLY A 868 23.69 32.04 50.12
C GLY A 868 24.50 33.17 49.47
N ASN A 869 24.13 33.62 48.27
CA ASN A 869 24.74 34.77 47.57
C ASN A 869 24.15 36.09 48.10
N CYS A 870 24.42 36.34 49.39
CA CYS A 870 23.89 37.50 50.11
C CYS A 870 24.46 38.84 49.60
N ASP A 871 25.65 38.81 48.99
CA ASP A 871 26.30 39.96 48.39
C ASP A 871 25.60 40.43 47.12
N ASP A 872 25.27 39.52 46.20
CA ASP A 872 24.53 39.83 44.98
C ASP A 872 23.08 40.25 45.29
N ALA A 873 22.42 39.54 46.21
CA ALA A 873 21.07 39.90 46.66
C ALA A 873 21.02 41.32 47.26
N SER A 874 21.98 41.65 48.13
CA SER A 874 22.07 42.97 48.75
C SER A 874 22.29 44.07 47.71
N GLN A 875 23.12 43.80 46.70
CA GLN A 875 23.40 44.75 45.61
C GLN A 875 22.19 44.97 44.71
N LEU A 876 21.45 43.92 44.34
CA LEU A 876 20.26 44.06 43.49
C LEU A 876 19.18 44.92 44.17
N TYR A 877 18.96 44.76 45.47
CA TYR A 877 18.06 45.64 46.23
C TYR A 877 18.58 47.08 46.29
N LEU A 878 19.87 47.27 46.50
CA LEU A 878 20.46 48.59 46.59
C LEU A 878 20.48 49.31 45.23
N ALA A 879 20.72 48.59 44.13
CA ALA A 879 20.63 49.09 42.77
C ALA A 879 19.18 49.48 42.42
N SER A 880 18.19 48.66 42.81
CA SER A 880 16.77 48.97 42.65
C SER A 880 16.37 50.23 43.42
N VAL A 881 16.89 50.42 44.64
CA VAL A 881 16.68 51.65 45.42
C VAL A 881 17.33 52.86 44.78
N PHE A 882 18.53 52.69 44.25
CA PHE A 882 19.28 53.75 43.62
C PHE A 882 18.58 54.23 42.34
N ALA A 883 18.24 53.31 41.43
CA ALA A 883 17.47 53.60 40.23
C ALA A 883 16.11 54.23 40.55
N GLY A 884 15.36 53.66 41.49
CA GLY A 884 14.08 54.20 41.94
C GLY A 884 14.19 55.60 42.56
N SER A 885 15.29 55.91 43.24
CA SER A 885 15.53 57.24 43.83
C SER A 885 15.91 58.28 42.78
N LEU A 886 16.63 57.89 41.73
CA LEU A 886 17.04 58.81 40.65
C LEU A 886 15.88 59.11 39.71
N TRP A 887 15.06 58.12 39.37
CA TRP A 887 14.10 58.21 38.26
C TRP A 887 12.63 58.33 38.65
N ALA A 888 12.30 58.51 39.94
CA ALA A 888 10.93 58.56 40.45
C ALA A 888 9.96 59.53 39.74
N ASP A 889 10.44 60.60 39.10
CA ASP A 889 9.67 61.61 38.35
C ASP A 889 10.22 61.86 36.92
N GLY A 890 11.12 61.00 36.44
CA GLY A 890 11.79 61.14 35.14
C GLY A 890 13.01 62.09 35.11
N LYS A 891 13.35 62.78 36.20
CA LYS A 891 14.57 63.63 36.28
C LYS A 891 15.62 62.98 37.18
N GLY A 892 16.75 62.57 36.60
CA GLY A 892 17.78 61.74 37.28
C GLY A 892 18.41 62.29 38.58
N TRP A 893 18.29 63.57 38.90
CA TRP A 893 18.81 64.14 40.17
C TRP A 893 17.92 65.31 40.61
N PRO A 894 17.72 65.57 41.93
CA PRO A 894 18.27 64.90 43.12
C PRO A 894 17.59 63.57 43.49
N LEU A 895 18.24 62.78 44.37
CA LEU A 895 17.68 61.54 44.91
C LEU A 895 16.35 61.80 45.64
N LYS A 896 15.30 61.10 45.22
CA LYS A 896 13.93 61.25 45.72
C LYS A 896 13.53 60.12 46.68
N GLU A 897 12.46 60.36 47.41
CA GLU A 897 11.76 59.32 48.18
C GLU A 897 10.73 58.62 47.28
N PHE A 898 10.51 57.33 47.49
CA PHE A 898 9.48 56.56 46.82
C PHE A 898 8.91 55.48 47.78
N PRO A 899 7.69 54.98 47.54
CA PRO A 899 6.94 54.20 48.54
C PRO A 899 7.66 52.95 49.09
N LEU A 900 8.42 52.22 48.26
CA LEU A 900 9.11 50.97 48.64
C LEU A 900 10.54 51.18 49.17
N LYS A 901 11.02 52.42 49.23
CA LYS A 901 12.44 52.72 49.47
C LYS A 901 12.96 52.19 50.80
N LYS A 902 12.19 52.36 51.89
CA LYS A 902 12.59 51.93 53.24
C LYS A 902 12.66 50.41 53.38
N ASP A 903 11.74 49.70 52.74
CA ASP A 903 11.65 48.23 52.82
C ASP A 903 12.75 47.56 51.99
N LEU A 904 13.04 48.09 50.80
CA LEU A 904 14.15 47.59 49.98
C LEU A 904 15.52 47.86 50.65
N LEU A 905 15.67 49.01 51.30
CA LEU A 905 16.85 49.34 52.10
C LEU A 905 17.02 48.39 53.29
N SER A 906 15.94 48.05 54.01
CA SER A 906 16.01 47.12 55.14
C SER A 906 16.38 45.71 54.68
N LYS A 907 15.84 45.24 53.55
CA LYS A 907 16.23 43.97 52.91
C LYS A 907 17.70 43.97 52.48
N ALA A 908 18.18 45.01 51.80
CA ALA A 908 19.58 45.13 51.39
C ALA A 908 20.54 45.03 52.60
N LYS A 909 20.18 45.66 53.72
CA LYS A 909 20.94 45.61 54.96
C LYS A 909 20.94 44.23 55.61
N ALA A 910 19.78 43.57 55.64
CA ALA A 910 19.65 42.24 56.23
C ALA A 910 20.58 41.23 55.54
N TYR A 911 20.63 41.24 54.20
CA TYR A 911 21.57 40.40 53.45
C TYR A 911 23.02 40.83 53.63
N ALA A 912 23.32 42.14 53.63
CA ALA A 912 24.68 42.64 53.84
C ALA A 912 25.27 42.24 55.20
N CYS A 913 24.45 42.12 56.25
CA CYS A 913 24.87 41.65 57.57
C CYS A 913 25.38 40.21 57.58
N ASN A 914 24.96 39.40 56.60
CA ASN A 914 25.39 38.01 56.44
C ASN A 914 26.61 37.87 55.52
N CYS A 915 27.15 38.97 54.98
CA CYS A 915 28.35 39.01 54.14
C CYS A 915 29.61 39.37 54.94
N SER A 916 30.69 39.73 54.23
CA SER A 916 31.91 40.25 54.87
C SER A 916 31.65 41.56 55.61
N ARG A 917 32.38 41.77 56.72
CA ARG A 917 32.31 43.02 57.51
C ARG A 917 32.57 44.26 56.66
N HIS A 918 33.52 44.17 55.72
CA HIS A 918 33.82 45.25 54.79
C HIS A 918 32.65 45.56 53.86
N PHE A 919 31.99 44.54 53.30
CA PHE A 919 30.83 44.70 52.43
C PHE A 919 29.63 45.31 53.17
N ASN A 920 29.33 44.84 54.38
CA ASN A 920 28.27 45.41 55.22
C ASN A 920 28.50 46.90 55.51
N GLU A 921 29.74 47.26 55.84
CA GLU A 921 30.12 48.65 56.08
C GLU A 921 29.93 49.54 54.83
N VAL A 922 30.31 49.04 53.64
CA VAL A 922 30.12 49.76 52.35
C VAL A 922 28.64 49.93 52.01
N ILE A 923 27.82 48.90 52.23
CA ILE A 923 26.36 48.97 52.01
C ILE A 923 25.72 49.95 52.99
N CYS A 924 26.06 49.89 54.29
CA CYS A 924 25.56 50.82 55.30
C CYS A 924 25.91 52.28 54.98
N GLU A 925 27.06 52.54 54.37
CA GLU A 925 27.43 53.87 53.88
C GLU A 925 26.58 54.29 52.67
N ASN A 926 26.39 53.41 51.69
CA ASN A 926 25.51 53.67 50.55
C ASN A 926 24.06 53.93 50.96
N MET A 927 23.54 53.22 51.98
CA MET A 927 22.22 53.49 52.54
C MET A 927 22.11 54.88 53.16
N LYS A 928 23.17 55.38 53.82
CA LYS A 928 23.18 56.75 54.38
C LYS A 928 23.06 57.79 53.27
N PHE A 929 23.71 57.60 52.14
CA PHE A 929 23.58 58.51 50.98
C PHE A 929 22.21 58.47 50.32
N LEU A 930 21.64 57.27 50.22
CA LEU A 930 20.30 57.05 49.66
C LEU A 930 19.18 57.54 50.59
N SER A 931 19.44 57.65 51.89
CA SER A 931 18.50 58.22 52.85
C SER A 931 18.31 59.73 52.61
N SER A 932 17.09 60.22 52.86
CA SER A 932 16.71 61.65 52.77
C SER A 932 17.34 62.55 53.85
N ALA A 933 18.36 62.06 54.57
CA ALA A 933 19.06 62.84 55.59
C ALA A 933 19.75 64.07 54.98
N LYS A 934 19.55 65.23 55.61
CA LYS A 934 20.28 66.48 55.30
C LYS A 934 21.65 66.39 55.98
N PHE A 935 22.72 66.41 55.19
CA PHE A 935 24.09 66.40 55.69
C PHE A 935 24.70 67.81 55.62
N ASP A 936 25.44 68.20 56.65
CA ASP A 936 26.25 69.42 56.66
C ASP A 936 27.54 69.23 55.85
N LEU A 937 28.15 70.34 55.39
CA LEU A 937 29.34 70.31 54.53
C LEU A 937 30.51 69.53 55.15
N ARG A 938 30.75 69.69 56.47
CA ARG A 938 31.81 68.94 57.19
C ARG A 938 31.52 67.45 57.22
N GLU A 939 30.24 67.07 57.35
CA GLU A 939 29.84 65.67 57.35
C GLU A 939 29.96 65.08 55.95
N LEU A 940 29.58 65.80 54.89
CA LEU A 940 29.79 65.36 53.50
C LEU A 940 31.28 65.20 53.15
N GLU A 941 32.15 66.12 53.57
CA GLU A 941 33.62 66.01 53.39
C GLU A 941 34.19 64.78 54.12
N ARG A 942 33.70 64.50 55.33
CA ARG A 942 34.08 63.30 56.11
C ARG A 942 33.61 62.02 55.42
N GLN A 943 32.39 62.02 54.87
CA GLN A 943 31.82 60.89 54.15
C GLN A 943 32.52 60.63 52.81
N LEU A 944 32.96 61.68 52.10
CA LEU A 944 33.79 61.55 50.90
C LEU A 944 35.14 60.91 51.22
N ALA A 945 35.81 61.35 52.30
CA ALA A 945 37.08 60.77 52.74
C ALA A 945 36.94 59.30 53.17
N LEU A 946 35.83 58.94 53.83
CA LEU A 946 35.53 57.56 54.19
C LEU A 946 35.27 56.70 52.95
N SER A 947 34.52 57.21 51.97
CA SER A 947 34.21 56.51 50.72
C SER A 947 35.46 56.29 49.86
N LEU A 948 36.40 57.25 49.86
CA LEU A 948 37.73 57.11 49.24
C LEU A 948 38.56 56.01 49.93
N ARG A 949 38.61 56.02 51.27
CA ARG A 949 39.35 55.02 52.06
C ARG A 949 38.81 53.60 51.86
N LYS A 950 37.51 53.47 51.67
CA LYS A 950 36.82 52.17 51.50
C LYS A 950 36.62 51.76 50.05
N LYS A 951 37.16 52.51 49.07
CA LYS A 951 36.97 52.27 47.63
C LYS A 951 35.48 52.15 47.22
N ASN A 952 34.61 52.92 47.86
CA ASN A 952 33.19 52.97 47.54
C ASN A 952 32.93 54.06 46.49
N LEU A 953 33.08 53.73 45.21
CA LEU A 953 32.93 54.69 44.09
C LEU A 953 31.57 55.40 44.09
N ARG A 954 30.48 54.67 44.35
CA ARG A 954 29.12 55.25 44.46
C ARG A 954 29.06 56.32 45.56
N GLY A 955 29.61 56.02 46.73
CA GLY A 955 29.71 56.97 47.84
C GLY A 955 30.56 58.20 47.48
N GLN A 956 31.64 58.02 46.71
CA GLN A 956 32.52 59.11 46.27
C GLN A 956 31.80 60.09 45.33
N ILE A 957 31.17 59.57 44.27
CA ILE A 957 30.47 60.39 43.27
C ILE A 957 29.29 61.13 43.90
N LEU A 958 28.48 60.43 44.70
CA LEU A 958 27.31 61.04 45.37
C LEU A 958 27.72 62.08 46.42
N SER A 959 28.78 61.83 47.19
CA SER A 959 29.31 62.80 48.14
C SER A 959 29.83 64.05 47.42
N ALA A 960 30.63 63.87 46.37
CA ALA A 960 31.17 64.97 45.59
C ALA A 960 30.05 65.82 44.97
N ARG A 961 29.00 65.19 44.40
CA ARG A 961 27.86 65.91 43.83
C ARG A 961 27.05 66.67 44.88
N ARG A 962 26.75 66.07 46.04
CA ARG A 962 26.02 66.75 47.13
C ARG A 962 26.84 67.90 47.74
N ILE A 963 28.17 67.79 47.78
CA ILE A 963 29.07 68.89 48.18
C ILE A 963 28.96 70.04 47.17
N LEU A 964 29.02 69.74 45.88
CA LEU A 964 28.87 70.74 44.81
C LEU A 964 27.50 71.42 44.87
N ASP A 965 26.40 70.67 44.95
CA ASP A 965 25.05 71.23 45.07
C ASP A 965 24.92 72.16 46.29
N ARG A 966 25.56 71.83 47.42
CA ARG A 966 25.50 72.65 48.65
C ARG A 966 26.34 73.91 48.54
N LEU A 967 27.52 73.83 47.92
CA LEU A 967 28.38 74.99 47.65
C LEU A 967 27.72 75.94 46.63
N LEU A 968 27.10 75.40 45.57
CA LEU A 968 26.37 76.16 44.55
C LEU A 968 25.05 76.75 45.08
N ALA A 969 24.30 76.04 45.93
CA ALA A 969 23.09 76.58 46.55
C ALA A 969 23.37 77.77 47.49
N ASN A 970 24.55 77.80 48.12
CA ASN A 970 25.02 78.96 48.89
C ASN A 970 25.34 80.16 47.97
N ASP A 971 25.84 79.95 46.76
CA ASP A 971 26.08 81.02 45.77
C ASP A 971 24.77 81.56 45.15
N VAL A 972 23.78 80.72 44.87
CA VAL A 972 22.49 81.15 44.31
C VAL A 972 21.66 81.97 45.31
N LEU A 973 21.75 81.66 46.62
CA LEU A 973 21.15 82.48 47.69
C LEU A 973 21.79 83.88 47.79
N MET A 974 23.07 84.00 47.45
CA MET A 974 23.79 85.29 47.39
C MET A 974 23.41 86.12 46.15
N HIS A 975 23.04 85.47 45.04
CA HIS A 975 22.58 86.16 43.82
C HIS A 975 21.09 86.58 43.85
N LYS A 976 20.19 85.81 44.48
CA LYS A 976 18.76 86.18 44.59
C LYS A 976 18.49 87.37 45.53
N SER A 977 19.43 87.73 46.41
CA SER A 977 19.31 88.86 47.34
C SER A 977 19.65 90.23 46.73
N GLY A 978 19.90 90.31 45.41
CA GLY A 978 20.00 91.59 44.70
C GLY A 978 21.21 92.45 45.07
N ILE A 979 22.27 91.86 45.65
CA ILE A 979 23.51 92.59 45.92
C ILE A 979 24.42 92.50 44.69
N ASN A 980 24.28 93.48 43.80
CA ASN A 980 25.22 93.74 42.73
C ASN A 980 26.48 94.39 43.32
N ARG A 981 27.38 93.57 43.89
CA ARG A 981 28.79 93.92 44.07
C ARG A 981 29.64 92.89 43.34
N SER A 982 30.60 93.40 42.58
CA SER A 982 31.62 92.70 41.82
C SER A 982 32.12 91.40 42.48
N ILE A 983 32.48 90.43 41.63
CA ILE A 983 32.99 89.05 41.85
C ILE A 983 34.19 88.93 42.83
N SER A 984 34.54 89.96 43.60
CA SER A 984 35.75 90.05 44.41
C SER A 984 35.59 89.73 45.91
N SER A 985 34.50 89.09 46.36
CA SER A 985 34.43 88.64 47.77
C SER A 985 33.71 87.30 47.99
N LEU A 986 33.96 86.32 47.12
CA LEU A 986 33.92 84.92 47.55
C LEU A 986 35.13 84.67 48.45
N ASN A 987 34.91 84.10 49.64
CA ASN A 987 36.01 83.59 50.47
C ASN A 987 36.91 82.70 49.59
N MET A 988 38.19 83.07 49.42
CA MET A 988 39.19 82.32 48.63
C MET A 988 39.25 80.83 49.00
N THR A 989 38.84 80.48 50.22
CA THR A 989 38.71 79.13 50.73
C THR A 989 37.52 78.34 50.17
N THR A 990 36.36 78.96 49.92
CA THR A 990 35.18 78.30 49.32
C THR A 990 35.34 78.06 47.82
N THR A 991 35.90 79.02 47.07
CA THR A 991 36.15 78.86 45.62
C THR A 991 37.20 77.78 45.35
N LYS A 992 38.29 77.74 46.14
CA LYS A 992 39.28 76.66 46.06
C LYS A 992 38.69 75.29 46.40
N LYS A 993 37.78 75.21 47.37
CA LYS A 993 37.06 73.97 47.70
C LYS A 993 36.11 73.55 46.57
N LEU A 994 35.37 74.49 45.98
CA LEU A 994 34.48 74.24 44.84
C LEU A 994 35.27 73.67 43.66
N ILE A 995 36.36 74.32 43.24
CA ILE A 995 37.23 73.86 42.15
C ILE A 995 37.76 72.46 42.44
N ARG A 996 38.27 72.21 43.65
CA ARG A 996 38.80 70.89 44.04
C ARG A 996 37.76 69.78 43.95
N HIS A 997 36.53 70.02 44.42
CA HIS A 997 35.46 69.01 44.37
C HIS A 997 34.86 68.87 42.96
N TRP A 998 34.88 69.94 42.18
CA TRP A 998 34.47 69.94 40.77
C TRP A 998 35.44 69.13 39.92
N ASP A 999 36.74 69.39 40.03
CA ASP A 999 37.77 68.65 39.29
C ASP A 999 37.75 67.17 39.65
N PHE A 1000 37.57 66.83 40.93
CA PHE A 1000 37.38 65.45 41.38
C PHE A 1000 36.14 64.80 40.75
N TRP A 1001 34.96 65.44 40.87
CA TRP A 1001 33.72 64.92 40.29
C TRP A 1001 33.82 64.78 38.77
N LYS A 1002 34.39 65.79 38.09
CA LYS A 1002 34.61 65.82 36.64
C LYS A 1002 35.51 64.66 36.20
N GLN A 1003 36.61 64.40 36.91
CA GLN A 1003 37.52 63.30 36.59
C GLN A 1003 36.83 61.93 36.70
N GLU A 1004 35.99 61.73 37.73
CA GLU A 1004 35.21 60.50 37.88
C GLU A 1004 34.16 60.34 36.76
N ILE A 1005 33.49 61.43 36.38
CA ILE A 1005 32.52 61.43 35.27
C ILE A 1005 33.21 61.19 33.91
N GLU A 1006 34.37 61.79 33.66
CA GLU A 1006 35.15 61.53 32.43
C GLU A 1006 35.62 60.08 32.35
N THR A 1007 35.96 59.48 33.49
CA THR A 1007 36.31 58.05 33.58
C THR A 1007 35.09 57.17 33.29
N ILE A 1008 33.91 57.54 33.78
CA ILE A 1008 32.63 56.89 33.44
C ILE A 1008 32.35 56.95 31.93
N PHE A 1009 32.54 58.10 31.27
CA PHE A 1009 32.34 58.20 29.82
C PHE A 1009 33.28 57.27 29.04
N LYS A 1010 34.55 57.19 29.43
CA LYS A 1010 35.50 56.23 28.84
C LYS A 1010 35.06 54.78 29.03
N CYS A 1011 34.49 54.44 30.18
CA CYS A 1011 33.95 53.10 30.46
C CYS A 1011 32.72 52.78 29.59
N LEU A 1012 31.84 53.76 29.39
CA LEU A 1012 30.66 53.62 28.55
C LEU A 1012 31.04 53.41 27.07
N ASP A 1013 32.06 54.10 26.58
CA ASP A 1013 32.60 53.88 25.23
C ASP A 1013 33.16 52.45 25.08
N SER A 1014 33.86 51.90 26.09
CA SER A 1014 34.38 50.52 26.04
C SER A 1014 33.29 49.45 26.11
N LEU A 1015 32.20 49.68 26.85
CA LEU A 1015 31.04 48.79 26.95
C LEU A 1015 30.30 48.67 25.60
N LYS A 1016 30.33 49.72 24.77
CA LYS A 1016 29.73 49.73 23.42
C LYS A 1016 30.46 48.81 22.44
N ASP A 1017 31.78 48.69 22.58
CA ASP A 1017 32.65 47.90 21.69
C ASP A 1017 32.90 46.46 22.18
N LYS A 1018 32.26 46.02 23.28
CA LYS A 1018 32.48 44.72 23.95
C LYS A 1018 33.96 44.43 24.28
N ARG A 1019 34.76 45.46 24.55
CA ARG A 1019 36.16 45.31 24.99
C ARG A 1019 36.22 45.26 26.52
N SER A 1020 37.22 44.57 27.09
CA SER A 1020 37.44 44.58 28.54
C SER A 1020 37.70 46.00 29.03
N CYS A 1021 36.91 46.49 30.00
CA CYS A 1021 37.11 47.80 30.59
C CYS A 1021 38.32 47.78 31.54
N ASP A 1022 39.22 48.76 31.43
CA ASP A 1022 40.37 48.93 32.33
C ASP A 1022 39.95 49.42 33.74
N PHE A 1023 38.67 49.73 33.96
CA PHE A 1023 38.12 50.28 35.20
C PHE A 1023 36.84 49.53 35.66
N PRO A 1024 36.98 48.35 36.30
CA PRO A 1024 35.85 47.48 36.65
C PRO A 1024 34.88 48.09 37.68
N GLU A 1025 35.35 48.98 38.56
CA GLU A 1025 34.49 49.66 39.55
C GLU A 1025 33.55 50.69 38.88
N HIS A 1026 34.05 51.41 37.87
CA HIS A 1026 33.28 52.39 37.09
C HIS A 1026 32.31 51.73 36.13
N GLU A 1027 32.69 50.61 35.52
CA GLU A 1027 31.82 49.76 34.71
C GLU A 1027 30.61 49.26 35.52
N ARG A 1028 30.87 48.72 36.72
CA ARG A 1028 29.82 48.28 37.65
C ARG A 1028 28.87 49.42 38.03
N PHE A 1029 29.42 50.60 38.33
CA PHE A 1029 28.61 51.78 38.62
C PHE A 1029 27.72 52.18 37.44
N CYS A 1030 28.22 52.09 36.20
CA CYS A 1030 27.44 52.38 34.99
C CYS A 1030 26.25 51.42 34.81
N LEU A 1031 26.48 50.12 34.97
CA LEU A 1031 25.44 49.09 34.86
C LEU A 1031 24.34 49.28 35.91
N GLU A 1032 24.71 49.67 37.13
CA GLU A 1032 23.76 49.94 38.22
C GLU A 1032 23.02 51.29 38.06
N TYR A 1033 23.66 52.31 37.49
CA TYR A 1033 23.08 53.65 37.29
C TYR A 1033 22.09 53.70 36.12
N LEU A 1034 22.37 52.95 35.04
CA LEU A 1034 21.63 53.00 33.78
C LEU A 1034 20.54 51.92 33.66
N GLY A 1035 20.49 50.96 34.58
CA GLY A 1035 19.63 49.78 34.49
C GLY A 1035 20.23 48.77 33.51
N GLY A 1036 20.47 47.55 33.98
CA GLY A 1036 21.30 46.54 33.29
C GLY A 1036 20.96 46.26 31.81
N GLU A 1037 22.00 45.83 31.09
CA GLU A 1037 22.16 45.26 29.72
C GLU A 1037 21.25 45.67 28.54
N ASN A 1038 20.03 46.19 28.73
CA ASN A 1038 19.19 46.75 27.67
C ASN A 1038 19.41 48.27 27.47
N GLY A 1039 20.54 48.79 27.93
CA GLY A 1039 20.89 50.22 27.99
C GLY A 1039 21.24 50.91 26.66
N LEU A 1040 20.88 50.35 25.51
CA LEU A 1040 21.14 50.99 24.21
C LEU A 1040 20.21 52.18 23.93
N SER A 1041 19.00 52.24 24.51
CA SER A 1041 18.11 53.42 24.38
C SER A 1041 18.42 54.55 25.37
N VAL A 1042 19.25 54.29 26.38
CA VAL A 1042 19.60 55.26 27.45
C VAL A 1042 20.76 56.17 27.02
N TRP A 1043 21.52 55.80 25.98
CA TRP A 1043 22.58 56.61 25.38
C TRP A 1043 22.11 58.01 24.93
N MET A 1044 20.91 58.13 24.37
CA MET A 1044 20.35 59.44 24.01
C MET A 1044 19.98 60.28 25.24
N LEU A 1045 19.52 59.64 26.32
CA LEU A 1045 19.15 60.31 27.58
C LEU A 1045 20.38 60.81 28.35
N ILE A 1046 21.51 60.09 28.30
CA ILE A 1046 22.77 60.52 28.92
C ILE A 1046 23.34 61.74 28.19
N ILE A 1047 23.32 61.76 26.85
CA ILE A 1047 23.76 62.93 26.08
C ILE A 1047 22.84 64.13 26.39
N PHE A 1048 21.52 63.93 26.42
CA PHE A 1048 20.57 65.02 26.71
C PHE A 1048 20.68 65.57 28.14
N CYS A 1049 20.88 64.70 29.13
CA CYS A 1049 21.00 65.10 30.55
C CYS A 1049 22.39 65.63 30.91
N SER A 1050 23.46 65.14 30.27
CA SER A 1050 24.83 65.67 30.49
C SER A 1050 24.99 67.06 29.86
N ILE A 1051 24.31 67.32 28.73
CA ILE A 1051 24.19 68.65 28.15
C ILE A 1051 23.40 69.59 29.09
N GLN A 1052 22.37 69.11 29.78
CA GLN A 1052 21.70 69.90 30.83
C GLN A 1052 22.56 70.10 32.09
N MET A 1053 23.47 69.17 32.42
CA MET A 1053 24.40 69.31 33.55
C MET A 1053 25.61 70.20 33.27
N LEU A 1054 25.98 70.41 31.99
CA LEU A 1054 27.05 71.32 31.58
C LEU A 1054 26.57 72.76 31.32
N ASN A 1055 25.27 72.96 31.08
CA ASN A 1055 24.68 74.29 30.78
C ASN A 1055 24.13 75.04 32.02
N GLY A 1056 24.41 74.56 33.24
CA GLY A 1056 23.97 75.19 34.50
C GLY A 1056 25.04 76.01 35.18
#